data_AF-A0A2S6H082-F1
#
_entry.id   AF-A0A2S6H082-F1
#
_cell.length_a   1.000
_cell.length_b   1.000
_cell.length_c   1.000
_cell.angle_alpha   90.00
_cell.angle_beta   90.00
_cell.angle_gamma   90.00
#
_symmetry.space_group_name_H-M   'P 1'
#
loop_
_entity.id
_entity.type
_entity.pdbx_description
1 polymer ?
#
loop_
_entity_poly.entity_id
_entity_poly.type
_entity_poly.pdbx_seq_one_letter_code
_entity_poly.pdbx_strand_id
1 'polypeptide(L)'
;MPQPFQLPEFYMPYPARLNPNLEQARLHSKRWARAMDMVDVPQHGTTIWSEADLDAHDYALLCAYTHPDCDGPELDLITDWYVWVFYFDDHFLELFKRTRDIPGARAYLDRLRLFMPVEGPITETPTNPVEAGLADLWNRTTPAMSADWRGRFVESTKNLLDESLWELANISEERVSNPLEYIEMRRKVGGAPWSANLIEHAVGAQVPAAISASRPMHVLRDTFADGVHLRNDLFSYEREVLDEGELSNGVLVFEKFLGIDTQAAAEAVNDLLTSRLHQFEHTAVTEVPPLLEEHAIDPAGRLGVLAYIKGLQDWQSGGHEWHMRSSRYMNGGGPGSDLLRGPLGLGTSAARIVPSLLSTYRQRARSFSHVPYERVGQVKRPDLRMPFPVRSNPHLEEARENLVDWGKRVGIVDELPELWDEVKLRDYDLPLCASGIHPDASAEQLDITSGWLAWGTYGDDYYPVVFGRTGDITGAKLLTERFSQFMPVNGEPTPTPANALEHGLHDLWQRTAGPMAPDARAQFRRTIEEMADSWLWEMGNQLQNRIPDPVDYIEMRRKTFGSELTMSLSRIGHGRTVPPEVYRSRPVLAMENAAMDYACMINDIFSYQKEIQFEGELHNIVLVVRNFFDTDSATAMAIVGDLMDSRMREFEHVVATGLPALFEDFDLDEDARTTLTGYAEELRNWLSGILAWHEGCRRYTQADLLRHYPESPGNPEVGLRELRGPHGLGTAAARITPRKVVAVG
;
A
#
# COMPACT_ATOMS: atom_id res chain seq x y z
N MET A 1 -7.18 -5.50 -36.40
CA MET A 1 -8.54 -5.31 -35.86
C MET A 1 -8.68 -3.85 -35.43
N PRO A 2 -9.87 -3.27 -35.18
CA PRO A 2 -9.93 -1.95 -34.55
C PRO A 2 -9.30 -2.04 -33.15
N GLN A 3 -8.57 -1.01 -32.74
CA GLN A 3 -7.99 -0.94 -31.39
C GLN A 3 -9.08 -1.08 -30.33
N PRO A 4 -8.86 -1.84 -29.23
CA PRO A 4 -9.85 -2.08 -28.18
C PRO A 4 -10.36 -0.81 -27.49
N PHE A 5 -9.53 0.23 -27.39
CA PHE A 5 -9.90 1.55 -26.87
C PHE A 5 -8.97 2.64 -27.42
N GLN A 6 -9.37 3.90 -27.29
CA GLN A 6 -8.52 5.05 -27.55
C GLN A 6 -7.70 5.37 -26.30
N LEU A 7 -6.37 5.50 -26.46
CA LEU A 7 -5.49 5.90 -25.36
C LEU A 7 -5.97 7.21 -24.71
N PRO A 8 -6.08 7.26 -23.37
CA PRO A 8 -6.52 8.45 -22.65
C PRO A 8 -5.47 9.56 -22.66
N GLU A 9 -5.87 10.76 -22.24
CA GLU A 9 -4.92 11.85 -22.02
C GLU A 9 -4.14 11.62 -20.72
N PHE A 10 -2.83 11.41 -20.84
CA PHE A 10 -1.96 11.11 -19.69
C PHE A 10 -1.53 12.38 -18.95
N TYR A 11 -1.46 12.29 -17.62
CA TYR A 11 -0.74 13.25 -16.79
C TYR A 11 0.78 13.17 -17.04
N MET A 12 1.37 14.26 -17.53
CA MET A 12 2.79 14.32 -17.91
C MET A 12 3.47 15.54 -17.24
N PRO A 13 3.75 15.46 -15.93
CA PRO A 13 4.22 16.61 -15.14
C PRO A 13 5.66 17.05 -15.48
N TYR A 14 6.46 16.15 -16.06
CA TYR A 14 7.86 16.43 -16.38
C TYR A 14 8.16 16.19 -17.87
N PRO A 15 9.05 16.99 -18.49
CA PRO A 15 9.45 16.76 -19.86
C PRO A 15 10.45 15.61 -19.94
N ALA A 16 10.21 14.65 -20.83
CA ALA A 16 11.20 13.64 -21.17
C ALA A 16 12.46 14.27 -21.79
N ARG A 17 13.62 13.71 -21.45
CA ARG A 17 14.94 14.07 -21.97
C ARG A 17 15.57 12.84 -22.59
N LEU A 18 16.49 13.03 -23.54
CA LEU A 18 17.16 11.93 -24.22
C LEU A 18 18.67 11.99 -23.99
N ASN A 19 19.25 10.88 -23.54
CA ASN A 19 20.69 10.72 -23.35
C ASN A 19 21.41 10.85 -24.71
N PRO A 20 22.48 11.68 -24.81
CA PRO A 20 23.22 11.86 -26.06
C PRO A 20 23.97 10.61 -26.55
N ASN A 21 24.12 9.58 -25.71
CA ASN A 21 24.87 8.36 -26.02
C ASN A 21 24.01 7.23 -26.61
N LEU A 22 22.77 7.50 -27.03
CA LEU A 22 21.83 6.51 -27.56
C LEU A 22 22.42 5.58 -28.64
N GLU A 23 23.08 6.14 -29.67
CA GLU A 23 23.61 5.31 -30.76
C GLU A 23 24.75 4.39 -30.31
N GLN A 24 25.53 4.82 -29.32
CA GLN A 24 26.54 3.95 -28.70
C GLN A 24 25.85 2.78 -27.98
N ALA A 25 24.83 3.07 -27.16
CA ALA A 25 24.08 2.07 -26.42
C ALA A 25 23.43 1.03 -27.32
N ARG A 26 22.84 1.43 -28.46
CA ARG A 26 22.29 0.50 -29.47
C ARG A 26 23.35 -0.46 -30.01
N LEU A 27 24.52 0.07 -30.36
CA LEU A 27 25.62 -0.74 -30.91
C LEU A 27 26.21 -1.68 -29.85
N HIS A 28 26.33 -1.21 -28.61
CA HIS A 28 26.85 -1.99 -27.50
C HIS A 28 25.91 -3.12 -27.12
N SER A 29 24.65 -2.82 -26.81
CA SER A 29 23.69 -3.80 -26.31
C SER A 29 23.39 -4.90 -27.32
N LYS A 30 23.38 -4.59 -28.62
CA LYS A 30 23.28 -5.61 -29.68
C LYS A 30 24.47 -6.57 -29.67
N ARG A 31 25.69 -6.08 -29.49
CA ARG A 31 26.88 -6.95 -29.40
C ARG A 31 26.82 -7.81 -28.13
N TRP A 32 26.40 -7.21 -27.04
CA TRP A 32 26.27 -7.90 -25.76
C TRP A 32 25.20 -9.01 -25.82
N ALA A 33 24.00 -8.72 -26.35
CA ALA A 33 22.93 -9.70 -26.50
C ALA A 33 23.34 -10.93 -27.34
N ARG A 34 24.10 -10.70 -28.43
CA ARG A 34 24.68 -11.80 -29.23
C ARG A 34 25.72 -12.60 -28.45
N ALA A 35 26.53 -11.94 -27.63
CA ALA A 35 27.55 -12.62 -26.82
C ALA A 35 26.93 -13.48 -25.70
N MET A 36 25.71 -13.15 -25.28
CA MET A 36 24.92 -13.92 -24.30
C MET A 36 24.02 -14.97 -24.96
N ASP A 37 24.10 -15.19 -26.28
CA ASP A 37 23.26 -16.14 -27.03
C ASP A 37 21.74 -15.82 -26.93
N MET A 38 21.36 -14.55 -26.80
CA MET A 38 19.95 -14.12 -26.76
C MET A 38 19.33 -13.90 -28.16
N VAL A 39 20.14 -13.87 -29.22
CA VAL A 39 19.69 -13.50 -30.57
C VAL A 39 20.04 -14.61 -31.56
N ASP A 40 19.05 -15.08 -32.32
CA ASP A 40 19.16 -16.11 -33.36
C ASP A 40 19.69 -17.48 -32.87
N VAL A 41 19.71 -17.72 -31.55
CA VAL A 41 20.13 -18.99 -30.93
C VAL A 41 18.91 -19.71 -30.33
N PRO A 42 18.53 -20.90 -30.85
CA PRO A 42 17.38 -21.64 -30.31
C PRO A 42 17.60 -22.15 -28.87
N GLN A 43 16.61 -21.89 -28.00
CA GLN A 43 16.48 -22.45 -26.66
C GLN A 43 15.44 -23.57 -26.70
N HIS A 44 15.85 -24.81 -26.41
CA HIS A 44 14.97 -26.00 -26.49
C HIS A 44 14.24 -26.16 -27.84
N GLY A 45 14.85 -25.68 -28.93
CA GLY A 45 14.27 -25.73 -30.29
C GLY A 45 13.46 -24.50 -30.69
N THR A 46 13.27 -23.53 -29.79
CA THR A 46 12.55 -22.28 -30.04
C THR A 46 13.52 -21.11 -30.08
N THR A 47 13.49 -20.31 -31.14
CA THR A 47 14.23 -19.04 -31.17
C THR A 47 13.36 -17.98 -30.50
N ILE A 48 13.85 -17.39 -29.40
CA ILE A 48 13.10 -16.38 -28.63
C ILE A 48 13.11 -15.05 -29.38
N TRP A 49 14.30 -14.52 -29.68
CA TRP A 49 14.46 -13.30 -30.47
C TRP A 49 15.34 -13.51 -31.69
N SER A 50 14.96 -12.84 -32.77
CA SER A 50 15.85 -12.49 -33.88
C SER A 50 16.48 -11.12 -33.68
N GLU A 51 17.49 -10.79 -34.48
CA GLU A 51 18.06 -9.44 -34.46
C GLU A 51 17.02 -8.36 -34.80
N ALA A 52 16.08 -8.69 -35.69
CA ALA A 52 15.02 -7.77 -36.08
C ALA A 52 14.08 -7.45 -34.91
N ASP A 53 13.82 -8.42 -34.02
CA ASP A 53 13.00 -8.21 -32.83
C ASP A 53 13.71 -7.26 -31.86
N LEU A 54 14.99 -7.51 -31.57
CA LEU A 54 15.80 -6.63 -30.70
C LEU A 54 15.86 -5.19 -31.23
N ASP A 55 16.05 -5.01 -32.53
CA ASP A 55 16.07 -3.69 -33.18
C ASP A 55 14.71 -2.99 -33.13
N ALA A 56 13.62 -3.74 -33.31
CA ALA A 56 12.26 -3.20 -33.28
C ALA A 56 11.83 -2.80 -31.86
N HIS A 57 12.26 -3.55 -30.84
CA HIS A 57 12.00 -3.24 -29.43
C HIS A 57 12.72 -1.97 -28.95
N ASP A 58 13.95 -1.76 -29.43
CA ASP A 58 14.81 -0.60 -29.17
C ASP A 58 14.96 -0.26 -27.67
N TYR A 59 15.48 -1.21 -26.89
CA TYR A 59 15.72 -1.03 -25.44
C TYR A 59 16.77 0.04 -25.13
N ALA A 60 17.67 0.34 -26.06
CA ALA A 60 18.60 1.46 -25.91
C ALA A 60 17.86 2.81 -25.95
N LEU A 61 16.81 2.94 -26.76
CA LEU A 61 15.95 4.14 -26.76
C LEU A 61 15.19 4.28 -25.45
N LEU A 62 14.67 3.17 -24.89
CA LEU A 62 14.09 3.16 -23.54
C LEU A 62 15.10 3.72 -22.53
N CYS A 63 16.28 3.12 -22.45
CA CYS A 63 17.28 3.48 -21.46
C CYS A 63 17.80 4.91 -21.63
N ALA A 64 17.97 5.36 -22.87
CA ALA A 64 18.40 6.74 -23.15
C ALA A 64 17.34 7.77 -22.72
N TYR A 65 16.05 7.43 -22.81
CA TYR A 65 14.99 8.30 -22.31
C TYR A 65 14.87 8.26 -20.78
N THR A 66 15.05 7.08 -20.17
CA THR A 66 14.84 6.89 -18.73
C THR A 66 16.05 7.28 -17.87
N HIS A 67 17.25 7.28 -18.46
CA HIS A 67 18.51 7.64 -17.78
C HIS A 67 19.25 8.74 -18.56
N PRO A 68 18.68 9.97 -18.64
CA PRO A 68 19.15 11.00 -19.56
C PRO A 68 20.48 11.66 -19.14
N ASP A 69 20.94 11.45 -17.89
CA ASP A 69 22.10 12.13 -17.32
C ASP A 69 23.34 11.23 -17.14
N CYS A 70 23.20 9.91 -17.24
CA CYS A 70 24.35 9.01 -17.07
C CYS A 70 25.30 9.08 -18.28
N ASP A 71 26.56 8.70 -18.06
CA ASP A 71 27.55 8.66 -19.14
C ASP A 71 27.35 7.43 -20.05
N GLY A 72 28.15 7.35 -21.12
CA GLY A 72 28.06 6.27 -22.10
C GLY A 72 28.22 4.87 -21.50
N PRO A 73 29.31 4.58 -20.75
CA PRO A 73 29.50 3.28 -20.11
C PRO A 73 28.37 2.88 -19.14
N GLU A 74 27.85 3.84 -18.39
CA GLU A 74 26.72 3.60 -17.47
C GLU A 74 25.43 3.30 -18.25
N LEU A 75 25.16 4.07 -19.32
CA LEU A 75 24.02 3.80 -20.21
C LEU A 75 24.13 2.43 -20.90
N ASP A 76 25.33 2.03 -21.32
CA ASP A 76 25.61 0.73 -21.92
C ASP A 76 25.26 -0.40 -20.92
N LEU A 77 25.71 -0.29 -19.66
CA LEU A 77 25.41 -1.26 -18.60
C LEU A 77 23.91 -1.35 -18.29
N ILE A 78 23.26 -0.21 -18.10
CA ILE A 78 21.81 -0.16 -17.84
C ILE A 78 21.04 -0.75 -19.02
N THR A 79 21.44 -0.46 -20.26
CA THR A 79 20.80 -1.02 -21.44
C THR A 79 20.91 -2.53 -21.48
N ASP A 80 22.06 -3.10 -21.13
CA ASP A 80 22.24 -4.56 -21.05
C ASP A 80 21.31 -5.18 -19.99
N TRP A 81 21.11 -4.52 -18.83
CA TRP A 81 20.14 -4.95 -17.82
C TRP A 81 18.70 -4.97 -18.35
N TYR A 82 18.28 -3.95 -19.09
CA TYR A 82 16.94 -3.93 -19.69
C TYR A 82 16.79 -4.96 -20.82
N VAL A 83 17.83 -5.16 -21.65
CA VAL A 83 17.83 -6.25 -22.64
C VAL A 83 17.63 -7.59 -21.94
N TRP A 84 18.36 -7.84 -20.84
CA TRP A 84 18.24 -9.06 -20.06
C TRP A 84 16.84 -9.27 -19.48
N VAL A 85 16.25 -8.26 -18.84
CA VAL A 85 14.95 -8.42 -18.16
C VAL A 85 13.81 -8.68 -19.15
N PHE A 86 13.82 -8.00 -20.29
CA PHE A 86 12.83 -8.25 -21.34
C PHE A 86 13.06 -9.59 -22.06
N TYR A 87 14.32 -10.02 -22.20
CA TYR A 87 14.61 -11.34 -22.75
C TYR A 87 14.15 -12.44 -21.78
N PHE A 88 14.36 -12.26 -20.47
CA PHE A 88 13.85 -13.16 -19.44
C PHE A 88 12.33 -13.33 -19.53
N ASP A 89 11.59 -12.22 -19.68
CA ASP A 89 10.12 -12.22 -19.80
C ASP A 89 9.65 -13.02 -21.02
N ASP A 90 10.13 -12.67 -22.22
CA ASP A 90 9.75 -13.36 -23.46
C ASP A 90 10.22 -14.83 -23.47
N HIS A 91 11.39 -15.13 -22.88
CA HIS A 91 11.89 -16.50 -22.71
C HIS A 91 11.02 -17.32 -21.74
N PHE A 92 10.59 -16.72 -20.63
CA PHE A 92 9.71 -17.39 -19.66
C PHE A 92 8.31 -17.63 -20.24
N LEU A 93 7.79 -16.67 -21.01
CA LEU A 93 6.51 -16.79 -21.73
C LEU A 93 6.52 -18.01 -22.67
N GLU A 94 7.52 -18.11 -23.54
CA GLU A 94 7.60 -19.16 -24.56
C GLU A 94 7.85 -20.56 -23.97
N LEU A 95 8.72 -20.67 -22.96
CA LEU A 95 9.09 -21.99 -22.42
C LEU A 95 8.16 -22.49 -21.32
N PHE A 96 7.58 -21.60 -20.51
CA PHE A 96 6.83 -21.99 -19.31
C PHE A 96 5.37 -21.53 -19.29
N LYS A 97 5.05 -20.27 -19.61
CA LYS A 97 3.64 -19.80 -19.58
C LYS A 97 2.78 -20.52 -20.62
N ARG A 98 3.25 -20.61 -21.88
CA ARG A 98 2.52 -21.28 -22.96
C ARG A 98 2.32 -22.78 -22.73
N THR A 99 3.27 -23.44 -22.08
CA THR A 99 3.24 -24.88 -21.76
C THR A 99 2.56 -25.18 -20.42
N ARG A 100 2.42 -24.17 -19.57
CA ARG A 100 1.95 -24.23 -18.17
C ARG A 100 2.81 -25.14 -17.28
N ASP A 101 4.12 -25.17 -17.52
CA ASP A 101 5.07 -26.00 -16.76
C ASP A 101 5.51 -25.33 -15.45
N ILE A 102 4.66 -25.39 -14.42
CA ILE A 102 4.94 -24.83 -13.09
C ILE A 102 6.18 -25.45 -12.43
N PRO A 103 6.38 -26.79 -12.40
CA PRO A 103 7.57 -27.38 -11.81
C PRO A 103 8.87 -26.96 -12.53
N GLY A 104 8.85 -26.92 -13.87
CA GLY A 104 9.98 -26.46 -14.68
C GLY A 104 10.32 -24.99 -14.43
N ALA A 105 9.29 -24.13 -14.38
CA ALA A 105 9.45 -22.73 -14.05
C ALA A 105 10.10 -22.52 -12.68
N ARG A 106 9.65 -23.25 -11.65
CA ARG A 106 10.22 -23.14 -10.29
C ARG A 106 11.70 -23.51 -10.28
N ALA A 107 12.06 -24.66 -10.85
CA ALA A 107 13.44 -25.11 -10.92
C ALA A 107 14.34 -24.11 -11.69
N TYR A 108 13.80 -23.49 -12.74
CA TYR A 108 14.47 -22.46 -13.51
C TYR A 108 14.74 -21.19 -12.69
N LEU A 109 13.74 -20.68 -11.96
CA LEU A 109 13.91 -19.49 -11.12
C LEU A 109 14.81 -19.75 -9.90
N ASP A 110 14.75 -20.94 -9.31
CA ASP A 110 15.64 -21.35 -8.21
C ASP A 110 17.11 -21.31 -8.65
N ARG A 111 17.42 -21.69 -9.90
CA ARG A 111 18.77 -21.55 -10.45
C ARG A 111 19.18 -20.09 -10.61
N LEU A 112 18.31 -19.21 -11.11
CA LEU A 112 18.64 -17.78 -11.29
C LEU A 112 19.06 -17.12 -9.96
N ARG A 113 18.46 -17.52 -8.84
CA ARG A 113 18.82 -17.03 -7.50
C ARG A 113 20.29 -17.32 -7.12
N LEU A 114 20.92 -18.35 -7.70
CA LEU A 114 22.32 -18.71 -7.45
C LEU A 114 23.33 -17.75 -8.11
N PHE A 115 22.88 -16.94 -9.07
CA PHE A 115 23.71 -15.96 -9.78
C PHE A 115 23.65 -14.55 -9.16
N MET A 116 23.01 -14.42 -8.00
CA MET A 116 22.85 -13.13 -7.30
C MET A 116 23.37 -13.15 -5.85
N PRO A 117 24.63 -13.56 -5.61
CA PRO A 117 25.19 -13.54 -4.26
C PRO A 117 25.26 -12.10 -3.73
N VAL A 118 24.75 -11.88 -2.51
CA VAL A 118 24.93 -10.60 -1.80
C VAL A 118 26.42 -10.38 -1.52
N GLU A 119 27.12 -11.44 -1.12
CA GLU A 119 28.56 -11.44 -0.84
C GLU A 119 29.25 -12.64 -1.50
N GLY A 120 30.50 -12.43 -1.92
CA GLY A 120 31.30 -13.47 -2.58
C GLY A 120 31.07 -13.57 -4.09
N PRO A 121 31.86 -14.41 -4.77
CA PRO A 121 31.75 -14.62 -6.20
C PRO A 121 30.58 -15.56 -6.55
N ILE A 122 30.09 -15.46 -7.78
CA ILE A 122 29.21 -16.48 -8.37
C ILE A 122 30.02 -17.78 -8.54
N THR A 123 29.52 -18.90 -8.01
CA THR A 123 30.17 -20.21 -8.10
C THR A 123 29.57 -21.12 -9.16
N GLU A 124 28.31 -20.88 -9.54
CA GLU A 124 27.59 -21.68 -10.52
C GLU A 124 27.99 -21.33 -11.95
N THR A 125 27.93 -22.34 -12.83
CA THR A 125 28.17 -22.15 -14.27
C THR A 125 26.85 -21.92 -14.99
N PRO A 126 26.70 -20.83 -15.77
CA PRO A 126 25.52 -20.58 -16.58
C PRO A 126 25.26 -21.70 -17.58
N THR A 127 23.98 -22.05 -17.75
CA THR A 127 23.53 -23.12 -18.66
C THR A 127 22.57 -22.64 -19.75
N ASN A 128 22.13 -21.38 -19.68
CA ASN A 128 21.25 -20.73 -20.64
C ASN A 128 21.56 -19.22 -20.74
N PRO A 129 21.05 -18.52 -21.77
CA PRO A 129 21.29 -17.08 -21.97
C PRO A 129 20.91 -16.18 -20.80
N VAL A 130 19.84 -16.52 -20.07
CA VAL A 130 19.38 -15.71 -18.93
C VAL A 130 20.34 -15.81 -17.76
N GLU A 131 20.80 -17.02 -17.42
CA GLU A 131 21.84 -17.23 -16.41
C GLU A 131 23.15 -16.55 -16.80
N ALA A 132 23.53 -16.62 -18.09
CA ALA A 132 24.78 -16.04 -18.59
C ALA A 132 24.75 -14.51 -18.51
N GLY A 133 23.65 -13.91 -18.97
CA GLY A 133 23.43 -12.47 -18.88
C GLY A 133 23.40 -11.99 -17.43
N LEU A 134 22.68 -12.69 -16.54
CA LEU A 134 22.60 -12.33 -15.12
C LEU A 134 23.98 -12.40 -14.47
N ALA A 135 24.76 -13.44 -14.76
CA ALA A 135 26.11 -13.58 -14.22
C ALA A 135 27.05 -12.43 -14.67
N ASP A 136 27.01 -12.05 -15.95
CA ASP A 136 27.80 -10.92 -16.46
C ASP A 136 27.38 -9.60 -15.80
N LEU A 137 26.08 -9.32 -15.81
CA LEU A 137 25.50 -8.09 -15.28
C LEU A 137 25.75 -7.93 -13.78
N TRP A 138 25.60 -9.01 -13.01
CA TRP A 138 25.86 -9.00 -11.57
C TRP A 138 27.31 -8.66 -11.26
N ASN A 139 28.26 -9.26 -12.00
CA ASN A 139 29.70 -9.01 -11.83
C ASN A 139 30.11 -7.59 -12.25
N ARG A 140 29.41 -6.97 -13.21
CA ARG A 140 29.67 -5.60 -13.66
C ARG A 140 29.08 -4.53 -12.75
N THR A 141 28.00 -4.85 -12.03
CA THR A 141 27.20 -3.86 -11.27
C THR A 141 27.52 -3.89 -9.77
N THR A 142 27.51 -5.07 -9.16
CA THR A 142 27.53 -5.18 -7.70
C THR A 142 28.83 -4.75 -7.02
N PRO A 143 30.05 -4.85 -7.62
CA PRO A 143 31.27 -4.41 -6.95
C PRO A 143 31.33 -2.92 -6.63
N ALA A 144 30.54 -2.09 -7.34
CA ALA A 144 30.49 -0.64 -7.13
C ALA A 144 29.52 -0.23 -6.00
N MET A 145 28.72 -1.18 -5.48
CA MET A 145 27.58 -0.89 -4.62
C MET A 145 27.76 -1.39 -3.19
N SER A 146 27.06 -0.74 -2.25
CA SER A 146 27.14 -1.11 -0.83
C SER A 146 26.49 -2.48 -0.56
N ALA A 147 26.78 -3.09 0.59
CA ALA A 147 26.10 -4.31 1.01
C ALA A 147 24.58 -4.09 1.19
N ASP A 148 24.17 -2.93 1.70
CA ASP A 148 22.76 -2.55 1.83
C ASP A 148 22.06 -2.51 0.47
N TRP A 149 22.63 -1.77 -0.49
CA TRP A 149 22.06 -1.70 -1.84
C TRP A 149 22.02 -3.08 -2.51
N ARG A 150 23.07 -3.90 -2.37
CA ARG A 150 23.08 -5.27 -2.92
C ARG A 150 21.98 -6.13 -2.31
N GLY A 151 21.74 -6.02 -1.00
CA GLY A 151 20.63 -6.71 -0.34
C GLY A 151 19.27 -6.32 -0.93
N ARG A 152 19.03 -5.01 -1.08
CA ARG A 152 17.79 -4.48 -1.70
C ARG A 152 17.65 -4.90 -3.16
N PHE A 153 18.74 -4.88 -3.92
CA PHE A 153 18.72 -5.27 -5.32
C PHE A 153 18.42 -6.76 -5.48
N VAL A 154 19.05 -7.64 -4.66
CA VAL A 154 18.71 -9.08 -4.61
C VAL A 154 17.23 -9.28 -4.30
N GLU A 155 16.67 -8.56 -3.34
CA GLU A 155 15.25 -8.65 -3.00
C GLU A 155 14.37 -8.24 -4.17
N SER A 156 14.66 -7.09 -4.80
CA SER A 156 13.90 -6.61 -5.96
C SER A 156 13.98 -7.57 -7.16
N THR A 157 15.14 -8.16 -7.43
CA THR A 157 15.29 -9.13 -8.52
C THR A 157 14.61 -10.45 -8.17
N LYS A 158 14.68 -10.94 -6.93
CA LYS A 158 13.92 -12.12 -6.51
C LYS A 158 12.43 -11.92 -6.71
N ASN A 159 11.91 -10.76 -6.32
CA ASN A 159 10.51 -10.47 -6.50
C ASN A 159 10.10 -10.39 -7.98
N LEU A 160 10.95 -9.76 -8.82
CA LEU A 160 10.80 -9.76 -10.29
C LEU A 160 10.65 -11.17 -10.85
N LEU A 161 11.53 -12.07 -10.44
CA LEU A 161 11.50 -13.47 -10.87
C LEU A 161 10.22 -14.19 -10.38
N ASP A 162 9.81 -13.92 -9.15
CA ASP A 162 8.63 -14.55 -8.55
C ASP A 162 7.29 -14.06 -9.15
N GLU A 163 7.29 -12.93 -9.89
CA GLU A 163 6.12 -12.47 -10.67
C GLU A 163 5.67 -13.52 -11.67
N SER A 164 6.61 -14.10 -12.39
CA SER A 164 6.30 -15.00 -13.49
C SER A 164 5.61 -16.29 -13.01
N LEU A 165 5.91 -16.77 -11.79
CA LEU A 165 5.20 -17.90 -11.18
C LEU A 165 3.77 -17.52 -10.79
N TRP A 166 3.56 -16.30 -10.29
CA TRP A 166 2.23 -15.84 -9.95
C TRP A 166 1.34 -15.72 -11.18
N GLU A 167 1.82 -15.04 -12.22
CA GLU A 167 1.07 -14.85 -13.46
C GLU A 167 0.71 -16.21 -14.07
N LEU A 168 1.67 -17.15 -14.08
CA LEU A 168 1.45 -18.52 -14.54
C LEU A 168 0.36 -19.25 -13.72
N ALA A 169 0.31 -19.05 -12.40
CA ALA A 169 -0.75 -19.64 -11.57
C ALA A 169 -2.13 -19.06 -11.91
N ASN A 170 -2.24 -17.73 -12.04
CA ASN A 170 -3.49 -17.05 -12.43
C ASN A 170 -3.98 -17.48 -13.83
N ILE A 171 -3.08 -17.57 -14.81
CA ILE A 171 -3.39 -18.07 -16.15
C ILE A 171 -3.88 -19.52 -16.10
N SER A 172 -3.25 -20.35 -15.26
CA SER A 172 -3.63 -21.76 -15.11
C SER A 172 -5.02 -21.94 -14.48
N GLU A 173 -5.42 -21.02 -13.59
CA GLU A 173 -6.72 -21.01 -12.92
C GLU A 173 -7.79 -20.18 -13.65
N GLU A 174 -7.44 -19.50 -14.75
CA GLU A 174 -8.30 -18.54 -15.46
C GLU A 174 -8.87 -17.46 -14.53
N ARG A 175 -8.07 -17.03 -13.56
CA ARG A 175 -8.49 -16.13 -12.48
C ARG A 175 -7.96 -14.72 -12.70
N VAL A 176 -8.87 -13.77 -12.87
CA VAL A 176 -8.55 -12.34 -12.86
C VAL A 176 -8.53 -11.83 -11.41
N SER A 177 -7.45 -11.15 -11.05
CA SER A 177 -7.31 -10.53 -9.72
C SER A 177 -8.27 -9.37 -9.50
N ASN A 178 -8.62 -9.09 -8.25
CA ASN A 178 -9.33 -7.87 -7.89
C ASN A 178 -8.39 -6.66 -7.87
N PRO A 179 -8.91 -5.40 -7.87
CA PRO A 179 -8.06 -4.22 -7.95
C PRO A 179 -6.98 -4.10 -6.86
N LEU A 180 -7.29 -4.51 -5.62
CA LEU A 180 -6.33 -4.44 -4.52
C LEU A 180 -5.27 -5.55 -4.60
N GLU A 181 -5.68 -6.78 -4.90
CA GLU A 181 -4.72 -7.86 -5.16
C GLU A 181 -3.81 -7.51 -6.34
N TYR A 182 -4.39 -6.96 -7.41
CA TYR A 182 -3.65 -6.60 -8.61
C TYR A 182 -2.55 -5.59 -8.34
N ILE A 183 -2.87 -4.46 -7.69
CA ILE A 183 -1.87 -3.41 -7.41
C ILE A 183 -0.82 -3.91 -6.41
N GLU A 184 -1.22 -4.67 -5.40
CA GLU A 184 -0.30 -5.23 -4.41
C GLU A 184 0.68 -6.21 -5.06
N MET A 185 0.19 -7.08 -5.93
CA MET A 185 1.02 -8.02 -6.66
C MET A 185 1.95 -7.30 -7.63
N ARG A 186 1.43 -6.45 -8.52
CA ARG A 186 2.26 -5.69 -9.46
C ARG A 186 3.36 -4.88 -8.78
N ARG A 187 3.12 -4.29 -7.60
CA ARG A 187 4.17 -3.63 -6.83
C ARG A 187 5.22 -4.57 -6.27
N LYS A 188 4.77 -5.67 -5.66
CA LYS A 188 5.65 -6.60 -4.96
C LYS A 188 6.56 -7.30 -5.94
N VAL A 189 5.98 -7.85 -7.00
CA VAL A 189 6.68 -8.73 -7.93
C VAL A 189 7.04 -8.06 -9.25
N GLY A 190 6.53 -6.86 -9.56
CA GLY A 190 6.88 -6.14 -10.78
C GLY A 190 8.35 -5.72 -10.89
N GLY A 191 8.80 -5.48 -12.13
CA GLY A 191 10.16 -5.00 -12.42
C GLY A 191 10.46 -3.53 -12.06
N ALA A 192 9.51 -2.78 -11.50
CA ALA A 192 9.71 -1.35 -11.23
C ALA A 192 10.57 -1.06 -9.97
N PRO A 193 10.41 -1.74 -8.81
CA PRO A 193 11.38 -1.66 -7.71
C PRO A 193 12.81 -1.97 -8.14
N TRP A 194 12.99 -2.96 -9.03
CA TRP A 194 14.27 -3.31 -9.63
C TRP A 194 14.83 -2.16 -10.49
N SER A 195 13.98 -1.53 -11.31
CA SER A 195 14.34 -0.33 -12.08
C SER A 195 14.74 0.83 -11.15
N ALA A 196 14.06 1.00 -10.02
CA ALA A 196 14.40 2.03 -9.04
C ALA A 196 15.79 1.82 -8.43
N ASN A 197 16.22 0.57 -8.20
CA ASN A 197 17.58 0.31 -7.74
C ASN A 197 18.64 0.62 -8.81
N LEU A 198 18.36 0.37 -10.09
CA LEU A 198 19.24 0.76 -11.19
C LEU A 198 19.35 2.28 -11.32
N ILE A 199 18.31 3.04 -10.98
CA ILE A 199 18.37 4.51 -10.95
C ILE A 199 19.40 4.99 -9.92
N GLU A 200 19.51 4.37 -8.74
CA GLU A 200 20.55 4.71 -7.75
C GLU A 200 21.96 4.51 -8.33
N HIS A 201 22.16 3.47 -9.14
CA HIS A 201 23.42 3.21 -9.84
C HIS A 201 23.67 4.28 -10.92
N ALA A 202 22.66 4.56 -11.75
CA ALA A 202 22.73 5.52 -12.86
C ALA A 202 23.05 6.95 -12.43
N VAL A 203 22.50 7.39 -11.29
CA VAL A 203 22.76 8.73 -10.75
C VAL A 203 24.02 8.79 -9.88
N GLY A 204 24.69 7.66 -9.66
CA GLY A 204 25.89 7.55 -8.84
C GLY A 204 25.66 7.87 -7.36
N ALA A 205 24.42 7.69 -6.87
CA ALA A 205 24.05 8.00 -5.49
C ALA A 205 23.02 7.00 -4.95
N GLN A 206 23.38 6.38 -3.82
CA GLN A 206 22.50 5.46 -3.09
C GLN A 206 21.64 6.23 -2.10
N VAL A 207 20.40 5.78 -1.91
CA VAL A 207 19.56 6.26 -0.80
C VAL A 207 20.24 5.87 0.52
N PRO A 208 20.44 6.80 1.46
CA PRO A 208 21.08 6.49 2.74
C PRO A 208 20.32 5.40 3.50
N ALA A 209 21.04 4.40 4.01
CA ALA A 209 20.46 3.27 4.73
C ALA A 209 19.62 3.68 5.95
N ALA A 210 19.93 4.83 6.57
CA ALA A 210 19.17 5.37 7.69
C ALA A 210 17.72 5.71 7.35
N ILE A 211 17.39 5.93 6.07
CA ILE A 211 16.05 6.33 5.62
C ILE A 211 15.48 5.41 4.52
N SER A 212 16.27 4.47 3.98
CA SER A 212 15.84 3.63 2.85
C SER A 212 14.60 2.79 3.15
N ALA A 213 14.43 2.36 4.40
CA ALA A 213 13.27 1.60 4.89
C ALA A 213 12.15 2.49 5.47
N SER A 214 12.29 3.81 5.42
CA SER A 214 11.25 4.73 5.93
C SER A 214 10.04 4.76 5.00
N ARG A 215 8.86 5.03 5.56
CA ARG A 215 7.60 5.11 4.81
C ARG A 215 7.69 6.05 3.59
N PRO A 216 8.17 7.31 3.69
CA PRO A 216 8.19 8.20 2.52
C PRO A 216 9.05 7.66 1.36
N MET A 217 10.14 6.95 1.65
CA MET A 217 10.97 6.33 0.61
C MET A 217 10.27 5.13 -0.04
N HIS A 218 9.53 4.33 0.74
CA HIS A 218 8.68 3.28 0.19
C HIS A 218 7.56 3.84 -0.69
N VAL A 219 6.85 4.87 -0.22
CA VAL A 219 5.76 5.52 -1.00
C VAL A 219 6.28 6.07 -2.33
N LEU A 220 7.47 6.68 -2.36
CA LEU A 220 8.08 7.13 -3.62
C LEU A 220 8.35 5.98 -4.59
N ARG A 221 8.92 4.87 -4.11
CA ARG A 221 9.19 3.68 -4.93
C ARG A 221 7.88 3.05 -5.41
N ASP A 222 6.89 2.93 -4.54
CA ASP A 222 5.65 2.21 -4.83
C ASP A 222 4.73 3.02 -5.76
N THR A 223 4.63 4.34 -5.56
CA THR A 223 3.93 5.24 -6.51
C THR A 223 4.62 5.32 -7.87
N PHE A 224 5.96 5.29 -7.90
CA PHE A 224 6.71 5.13 -9.12
C PHE A 224 6.35 3.81 -9.80
N ALA A 225 6.40 2.69 -9.08
CA ALA A 225 6.10 1.37 -9.59
C ALA A 225 4.69 1.28 -10.19
N ASP A 226 3.67 1.75 -9.48
CA ASP A 226 2.31 1.83 -10.03
C ASP A 226 2.25 2.66 -11.30
N GLY A 227 2.95 3.80 -11.30
CA GLY A 227 3.01 4.69 -12.44
C GLY A 227 3.61 4.03 -13.67
N VAL A 228 4.58 3.12 -13.47
CA VAL A 228 5.18 2.31 -14.53
C VAL A 228 4.19 1.26 -15.02
N HIS A 229 3.65 0.44 -14.10
CA HIS A 229 2.82 -0.71 -14.44
C HIS A 229 1.48 -0.29 -15.06
N LEU A 230 0.74 0.63 -14.46
CA LEU A 230 -0.56 1.09 -14.98
C LEU A 230 -0.42 1.76 -16.35
N ARG A 231 0.70 2.44 -16.61
CA ARG A 231 0.99 2.98 -17.93
C ARG A 231 1.26 1.84 -18.92
N ASN A 232 2.08 0.87 -18.55
CA ASN A 232 2.36 -0.28 -19.39
C ASN A 232 1.06 -1.00 -19.77
N ASP A 233 0.19 -1.29 -18.80
CA ASP A 233 -1.10 -1.96 -19.02
C ASP A 233 -1.96 -1.26 -20.07
N LEU A 234 -2.03 0.08 -20.05
CA LEU A 234 -2.77 0.88 -21.02
C LEU A 234 -2.22 0.75 -22.45
N PHE A 235 -0.90 0.54 -22.58
CA PHE A 235 -0.24 0.41 -23.88
C PHE A 235 -0.17 -1.03 -24.37
N SER A 236 -0.13 -2.01 -23.47
CA SER A 236 0.05 -3.42 -23.78
C SER A 236 -1.24 -4.23 -23.82
N TYR A 237 -2.38 -3.69 -23.37
CA TYR A 237 -3.68 -4.39 -23.29
C TYR A 237 -4.03 -5.20 -24.53
N GLU A 238 -3.91 -4.63 -25.73
CA GLU A 238 -4.26 -5.33 -26.98
C GLU A 238 -3.43 -6.61 -27.16
N ARG A 239 -2.13 -6.54 -26.86
CA ARG A 239 -1.22 -7.68 -26.99
C ARG A 239 -1.43 -8.68 -25.86
N GLU A 240 -1.38 -8.22 -24.62
CA GLU A 240 -1.47 -9.07 -23.42
C GLU A 240 -2.81 -9.82 -23.37
N VAL A 241 -3.93 -9.11 -23.53
CA VAL A 241 -5.26 -9.69 -23.32
C VAL A 241 -5.78 -10.42 -24.55
N LEU A 242 -5.51 -9.92 -25.77
CA LEU A 242 -6.08 -10.49 -27.00
C LEU A 242 -5.18 -11.52 -27.71
N ASP A 243 -3.86 -11.45 -27.53
CA ASP A 243 -2.90 -12.36 -28.17
C ASP A 243 -2.28 -13.35 -27.16
N GLU A 244 -1.73 -12.84 -26.06
CA GLU A 244 -0.99 -13.65 -25.09
C GLU A 244 -1.89 -14.42 -24.12
N GLY A 245 -3.13 -13.96 -23.91
CA GLY A 245 -4.04 -14.53 -22.91
C GLY A 245 -3.61 -14.21 -21.47
N GLU A 246 -2.83 -13.15 -21.29
CA GLU A 246 -2.40 -12.64 -19.99
C GLU A 246 -3.59 -12.03 -19.25
N LEU A 247 -3.69 -12.31 -17.95
CA LEU A 247 -4.76 -11.83 -17.08
C LEU A 247 -4.33 -10.68 -16.18
N SER A 248 -3.02 -10.41 -16.14
CA SER A 248 -2.38 -9.45 -15.23
C SER A 248 -2.35 -8.03 -15.80
N ASN A 249 -3.47 -7.53 -16.33
CA ASN A 249 -3.58 -6.18 -16.89
C ASN A 249 -4.62 -5.34 -16.14
N GLY A 250 -4.25 -4.14 -15.68
CA GLY A 250 -5.12 -3.27 -14.89
C GLY A 250 -6.43 -2.88 -15.58
N VAL A 251 -6.43 -2.74 -16.92
CA VAL A 251 -7.65 -2.43 -17.68
C VAL A 251 -8.62 -3.62 -17.62
N LEU A 252 -8.12 -4.85 -17.78
CA LEU A 252 -8.94 -6.05 -17.66
C LEU A 252 -9.50 -6.19 -16.23
N VAL A 253 -8.68 -5.93 -15.22
CA VAL A 253 -9.10 -5.98 -13.81
C VAL A 253 -10.24 -5.00 -13.54
N PHE A 254 -10.11 -3.75 -13.97
CA PHE A 254 -11.16 -2.74 -13.79
C PHE A 254 -12.41 -3.02 -14.62
N GLU A 255 -12.26 -3.50 -15.85
CA GLU A 255 -13.38 -3.90 -16.72
C GLU A 255 -14.22 -4.98 -16.05
N LYS A 256 -13.58 -6.04 -15.54
CA LYS A 256 -14.27 -7.17 -14.89
C LYS A 256 -14.85 -6.80 -13.54
N PHE A 257 -14.10 -6.06 -12.71
CA PHE A 257 -14.51 -5.74 -11.35
C PHE A 257 -15.66 -4.71 -11.32
N LEU A 258 -15.55 -3.64 -12.09
CA LEU A 258 -16.58 -2.58 -12.12
C LEU A 258 -17.74 -2.90 -13.08
N GLY A 259 -17.60 -3.92 -13.94
CA GLY A 259 -18.62 -4.27 -14.92
C GLY A 259 -18.86 -3.18 -15.97
N ILE A 260 -17.81 -2.43 -16.30
CA ILE A 260 -17.82 -1.32 -17.27
C ILE A 260 -17.19 -1.75 -18.61
N ASP A 261 -17.37 -0.94 -19.65
CA ASP A 261 -16.72 -1.22 -20.94
C ASP A 261 -15.20 -0.94 -20.90
N THR A 262 -14.47 -1.48 -21.89
CA THR A 262 -13.01 -1.40 -21.96
C THR A 262 -12.50 0.05 -22.02
N GLN A 263 -13.23 0.98 -22.65
CA GLN A 263 -12.82 2.39 -22.73
C GLN A 263 -12.93 3.05 -21.36
N ALA A 264 -14.04 2.86 -20.65
CA ALA A 264 -14.23 3.36 -19.30
C ALA A 264 -13.23 2.74 -18.31
N ALA A 265 -12.88 1.46 -18.47
CA ALA A 265 -11.85 0.82 -17.68
C ALA A 265 -10.46 1.43 -17.92
N ALA A 266 -10.11 1.71 -19.18
CA ALA A 266 -8.86 2.40 -19.53
C ALA A 266 -8.81 3.83 -18.96
N GLU A 267 -9.93 4.56 -18.96
CA GLU A 267 -10.02 5.88 -18.32
C GLU A 267 -9.84 5.79 -16.80
N ALA A 268 -10.49 4.84 -16.13
CA ALA A 268 -10.33 4.64 -14.68
C ALA A 268 -8.91 4.22 -14.28
N VAL A 269 -8.23 3.40 -15.08
CA VAL A 269 -6.81 3.05 -14.90
C VAL A 269 -5.91 4.27 -15.08
N ASN A 270 -6.22 5.15 -16.04
CA ASN A 270 -5.48 6.39 -16.22
C ASN A 270 -5.72 7.40 -15.09
N ASP A 271 -6.92 7.45 -14.52
CA ASP A 271 -7.21 8.24 -13.32
C ASP A 271 -6.44 7.71 -12.11
N LEU A 272 -6.30 6.37 -11.98
CA LEU A 272 -5.47 5.76 -10.95
C LEU A 272 -4.00 6.13 -11.16
N LEU A 273 -3.46 5.92 -12.36
CA LEU A 273 -2.11 6.32 -12.76
C LEU A 273 -1.84 7.78 -12.40
N THR A 274 -2.74 8.69 -12.76
CA THR A 274 -2.64 10.12 -12.44
C THR A 274 -2.62 10.36 -10.94
N SER A 275 -3.50 9.69 -10.20
CA SER A 275 -3.55 9.78 -8.73
C SER A 275 -2.25 9.31 -8.07
N ARG A 276 -1.65 8.22 -8.56
CA ARG A 276 -0.36 7.72 -8.05
C ARG A 276 0.78 8.69 -8.32
N LEU A 277 0.78 9.35 -9.48
CA LEU A 277 1.75 10.41 -9.80
C LEU A 277 1.57 11.66 -8.93
N HIS A 278 0.33 12.04 -8.61
CA HIS A 278 0.09 13.12 -7.63
C HIS A 278 0.59 12.74 -6.23
N GLN A 279 0.47 11.47 -5.83
CA GLN A 279 1.02 11.00 -4.54
C GLN A 279 2.55 11.03 -4.56
N PHE A 280 3.19 10.54 -5.62
CA PHE A 280 4.64 10.64 -5.81
C PHE A 280 5.14 12.09 -5.62
N GLU A 281 4.51 13.03 -6.33
CA GLU A 281 4.84 14.46 -6.24
C GLU A 281 4.65 15.02 -4.84
N HIS A 282 3.55 14.64 -4.19
CA HIS A 282 3.25 15.07 -2.83
C HIS A 282 4.32 14.58 -1.85
N THR A 283 4.58 13.29 -1.80
CA THR A 283 5.55 12.68 -0.90
C THR A 283 6.95 13.27 -1.11
N ALA A 284 7.36 13.49 -2.37
CA ALA A 284 8.64 14.12 -2.69
C ALA A 284 8.81 15.53 -2.08
N VAL A 285 7.73 16.32 -1.98
CA VAL A 285 7.80 17.72 -1.54
C VAL A 285 7.33 17.97 -0.12
N THR A 286 6.53 17.08 0.48
CA THR A 286 5.95 17.27 1.82
C THR A 286 6.49 16.29 2.85
N GLU A 287 6.85 15.06 2.46
CA GLU A 287 7.21 13.99 3.39
C GLU A 287 8.73 13.73 3.44
N VAL A 288 9.42 13.80 2.29
CA VAL A 288 10.87 13.61 2.23
C VAL A 288 11.65 14.72 2.95
N PRO A 289 11.34 16.02 2.79
CA PRO A 289 12.15 17.06 3.43
C PRO A 289 12.18 16.96 4.97
N PRO A 290 11.05 16.76 5.69
CA PRO A 290 11.06 16.52 7.13
C PRO A 290 11.86 15.27 7.53
N LEU A 291 11.77 14.18 6.76
CA LEU A 291 12.53 12.95 6.99
C LEU A 291 14.05 13.19 6.92
N LEU A 292 14.51 13.98 5.95
CA LEU A 292 15.94 14.33 5.83
C LEU A 292 16.45 15.13 7.03
N GLU A 293 15.62 16.02 7.59
CA GLU A 293 15.94 16.77 8.80
C GLU A 293 15.93 15.88 10.05
N GLU A 294 14.93 15.02 10.20
CA GLU A 294 14.75 14.12 11.33
C GLU A 294 15.95 13.16 11.49
N HIS A 295 16.46 12.63 10.38
CA HIS A 295 17.62 11.74 10.38
C HIS A 295 18.96 12.48 10.21
N ALA A 296 18.96 13.82 10.26
CA ALA A 296 20.15 14.66 10.12
C ALA A 296 21.03 14.29 8.89
N ILE A 297 20.40 13.98 7.76
CA ILE A 297 21.10 13.54 6.55
C ILE A 297 22.02 14.65 6.05
N ASP A 298 23.28 14.32 5.80
CA ASP A 298 24.28 15.32 5.41
C ASP A 298 24.01 15.90 3.99
N PRO A 299 24.66 17.02 3.61
CA PRO A 299 24.40 17.64 2.31
C PRO A 299 24.63 16.72 1.10
N ALA A 300 25.59 15.79 1.18
CA ALA A 300 25.86 14.83 0.10
C ALA A 300 24.73 13.79 -0.02
N GLY A 301 24.28 13.23 1.10
CA GLY A 301 23.13 12.32 1.15
C GLY A 301 21.84 12.99 0.69
N ARG A 302 21.60 14.26 1.07
CA ARG A 302 20.46 15.05 0.59
C ARG A 302 20.49 15.20 -0.94
N LEU A 303 21.65 15.54 -1.52
CA LEU A 303 21.81 15.62 -2.98
C LEU A 303 21.59 14.26 -3.64
N GLY A 304 22.05 13.16 -3.03
CA GLY A 304 21.83 11.80 -3.52
C GLY A 304 20.35 11.42 -3.57
N VAL A 305 19.60 11.72 -2.50
CA VAL A 305 18.15 11.49 -2.44
C VAL A 305 17.41 12.32 -3.49
N LEU A 306 17.77 13.59 -3.66
CA LEU A 306 17.17 14.45 -4.69
C LEU A 306 17.51 13.97 -6.12
N ALA A 307 18.74 13.50 -6.36
CA ALA A 307 19.13 12.91 -7.63
C ALA A 307 18.36 11.62 -7.92
N TYR A 308 18.16 10.76 -6.91
CA TYR A 308 17.32 9.57 -7.00
C TYR A 308 15.87 9.90 -7.36
N ILE A 309 15.23 10.82 -6.62
CA ILE A 309 13.85 11.27 -6.90
C ILE A 309 13.75 11.81 -8.33
N LYS A 310 14.70 12.64 -8.74
CA LYS A 310 14.76 13.21 -10.09
C LYS A 310 14.94 12.11 -11.15
N GLY A 311 15.73 11.07 -10.87
CA GLY A 311 15.88 9.90 -11.73
C GLY A 311 14.57 9.13 -11.90
N LEU A 312 13.79 8.96 -10.83
CA LEU A 312 12.44 8.35 -10.91
C LEU A 312 11.49 9.20 -11.79
N GLN A 313 11.58 10.53 -11.69
CA GLN A 313 10.81 11.46 -12.55
C GLN A 313 11.20 11.36 -14.03
N ASP A 314 12.50 11.31 -14.33
CA ASP A 314 12.98 11.11 -15.71
C ASP A 314 12.51 9.76 -16.24
N TRP A 315 12.64 8.70 -15.45
CA TRP A 315 12.25 7.35 -15.85
C TRP A 315 10.76 7.33 -16.23
N GLN A 316 9.90 7.93 -15.40
CA GLN A 316 8.47 7.95 -15.67
C GLN A 316 8.11 8.70 -16.97
N SER A 317 8.82 9.80 -17.24
CA SER A 317 8.59 10.62 -18.44
C SER A 317 9.18 9.96 -19.69
N GLY A 318 10.37 9.41 -19.56
CA GLY A 318 11.09 8.72 -20.62
C GLY A 318 10.43 7.40 -21.02
N GLY A 319 9.95 6.64 -20.04
CA GLY A 319 9.18 5.42 -20.25
C GLY A 319 7.94 5.70 -21.10
N HIS A 320 7.19 6.77 -20.83
CA HIS A 320 6.05 7.17 -21.67
C HIS A 320 6.44 7.43 -23.13
N GLU A 321 7.53 8.17 -23.38
CA GLU A 321 8.00 8.43 -24.74
C GLU A 321 8.41 7.15 -25.46
N TRP A 322 9.03 6.19 -24.78
CA TRP A 322 9.34 4.90 -25.38
C TRP A 322 8.08 4.09 -25.71
N HIS A 323 7.08 4.03 -24.82
CA HIS A 323 5.81 3.34 -25.10
C HIS A 323 5.10 3.89 -26.35
N MET A 324 5.17 5.21 -26.57
CA MET A 324 4.62 5.87 -27.77
C MET A 324 5.36 5.53 -29.07
N ARG A 325 6.53 4.86 -29.03
CA ARG A 325 7.39 4.60 -30.21
C ARG A 325 7.71 3.12 -30.44
N SER A 326 7.84 2.34 -29.38
CA SER A 326 8.20 0.92 -29.47
C SER A 326 7.12 0.13 -30.22
N SER A 327 7.55 -0.87 -30.98
CA SER A 327 6.64 -1.77 -31.72
C SER A 327 5.82 -2.68 -30.80
N ARG A 328 6.20 -2.79 -29.52
CA ARG A 328 5.56 -3.65 -28.51
C ARG A 328 4.13 -3.23 -28.16
N TYR A 329 3.72 -2.00 -28.49
CA TYR A 329 2.53 -1.37 -27.90
C TYR A 329 1.52 -0.85 -28.92
N MET A 330 0.27 -0.70 -28.45
CA MET A 330 -0.85 -0.14 -29.18
C MET A 330 -0.74 1.41 -29.29
N ASN A 331 0.27 1.92 -29.99
CA ASN A 331 0.50 3.35 -30.21
C ASN A 331 0.01 3.85 -31.58
N GLY A 332 -0.75 3.04 -32.32
CA GLY A 332 -1.25 3.37 -33.66
C GLY A 332 -0.19 3.25 -34.76
N GLY A 333 0.96 2.62 -34.51
CA GLY A 333 2.07 2.45 -35.47
C GLY A 333 1.86 1.41 -36.59
N GLY A 334 0.66 0.87 -36.78
CA GLY A 334 0.37 -0.01 -37.92
C GLY A 334 0.50 0.74 -39.26
N PRO A 335 0.87 0.07 -40.37
CA PRO A 335 1.02 0.71 -41.68
C PRO A 335 -0.36 1.19 -42.17
N GLY A 336 -0.73 2.42 -41.81
CA GLY A 336 -1.99 3.04 -42.23
C GLY A 336 -2.73 3.90 -41.20
N SER A 337 -2.19 4.22 -40.01
CA SER A 337 -2.88 5.12 -39.07
C SER A 337 -2.47 6.59 -39.25
N ASP A 338 -3.48 7.45 -39.44
CA ASP A 338 -3.39 8.88 -39.73
C ASP A 338 -3.07 9.76 -38.48
N LEU A 339 -2.63 9.14 -37.37
CA LEU A 339 -2.26 9.84 -36.12
C LEU A 339 -0.87 10.51 -36.16
N LEU A 340 -0.12 10.36 -37.26
CA LEU A 340 1.22 10.92 -37.48
C LEU A 340 1.28 12.42 -37.81
N ARG A 341 0.28 13.24 -37.44
CA ARG A 341 0.27 14.69 -37.78
C ARG A 341 0.78 15.64 -36.68
N GLY A 342 1.19 15.16 -35.52
CA GLY A 342 1.84 15.97 -34.48
C GLY A 342 3.36 15.71 -34.40
N PRO A 343 4.21 16.71 -34.12
CA PRO A 343 5.62 16.43 -33.84
C PRO A 343 5.72 15.58 -32.55
N LEU A 344 6.56 14.53 -32.58
CA LEU A 344 6.86 13.63 -31.46
C LEU A 344 8.33 13.81 -31.04
N GLY A 345 8.77 15.05 -30.84
CA GLY A 345 10.14 15.38 -30.46
C GLY A 345 10.26 15.89 -29.02
N LEU A 346 11.48 16.14 -28.55
CA LEU A 346 11.73 16.73 -27.22
C LEU A 346 11.01 18.07 -27.01
N GLY A 347 10.80 18.85 -28.09
CA GLY A 347 10.03 20.09 -28.03
C GLY A 347 8.52 19.89 -27.80
N THR A 348 8.00 18.69 -28.02
CA THR A 348 6.57 18.38 -27.87
C THR A 348 6.21 17.73 -26.54
N SER A 349 7.15 17.05 -25.86
CA SER A 349 6.92 16.59 -24.48
C SER A 349 6.73 17.79 -23.54
N ALA A 350 7.58 18.82 -23.65
CA ALA A 350 7.46 20.06 -22.89
C ALA A 350 6.14 20.82 -23.19
N ALA A 351 5.64 20.76 -24.42
CA ALA A 351 4.38 21.41 -24.81
C ALA A 351 3.13 20.71 -24.22
N ARG A 352 3.23 19.45 -23.79
CA ARG A 352 2.13 18.67 -23.18
C ARG A 352 1.95 18.93 -21.68
N ILE A 353 2.96 19.51 -21.01
CA ILE A 353 2.92 19.72 -19.55
C ILE A 353 1.71 20.56 -19.16
N VAL A 354 1.59 21.80 -19.66
CA VAL A 354 0.51 22.72 -19.26
C VAL A 354 -0.88 22.15 -19.56
N PRO A 355 -1.19 21.61 -20.77
CA PRO A 355 -2.45 20.92 -21.02
C PRO A 355 -2.73 19.78 -20.04
N SER A 356 -1.76 18.90 -19.79
CA SER A 356 -1.91 17.76 -18.89
C SER A 356 -2.16 18.17 -17.43
N LEU A 357 -1.48 19.22 -16.94
CA LEU A 357 -1.74 19.78 -15.61
C LEU A 357 -3.16 20.37 -15.51
N LEU A 358 -3.64 21.03 -16.56
CA LEU A 358 -4.97 21.63 -16.58
C LEU A 358 -6.08 20.57 -16.65
N SER A 359 -5.89 19.49 -17.40
CA SER A 359 -6.87 18.41 -17.55
C SER A 359 -7.02 17.61 -16.25
N THR A 360 -5.95 17.41 -15.48
CA THR A 360 -5.98 16.63 -14.22
C THR A 360 -6.12 17.48 -12.96
N TYR A 361 -6.02 18.81 -13.06
CA TYR A 361 -6.12 19.74 -11.93
C TYR A 361 -7.38 19.49 -11.08
N ARG A 362 -8.52 19.22 -11.72
CA ARG A 362 -9.78 18.98 -11.00
C ARG A 362 -9.66 17.76 -10.06
N GLN A 363 -9.13 16.65 -10.55
CA GLN A 363 -8.91 15.44 -9.74
C GLN A 363 -7.99 15.76 -8.55
N ARG A 364 -6.87 16.46 -8.79
CA ARG A 364 -5.94 16.87 -7.74
C ARG A 364 -6.61 17.77 -6.69
N ALA A 365 -7.36 18.78 -7.14
CA ALA A 365 -8.01 19.75 -6.27
C ALA A 365 -9.08 19.12 -5.38
N ARG A 366 -9.82 18.12 -5.87
CA ARG A 366 -10.86 17.41 -5.10
C ARG A 366 -10.31 16.80 -3.81
N SER A 367 -9.12 16.18 -3.88
CA SER A 367 -8.45 15.59 -2.72
C SER A 367 -8.10 16.59 -1.61
N PHE A 368 -8.09 17.89 -1.87
CA PHE A 368 -7.77 18.93 -0.87
C PHE A 368 -8.97 19.84 -0.53
N SER A 369 -10.14 19.60 -1.16
CA SER A 369 -11.33 20.45 -1.03
C SER A 369 -12.44 19.81 -0.20
N HIS A 370 -12.13 18.79 0.60
CA HIS A 370 -13.11 18.20 1.51
C HIS A 370 -13.66 19.26 2.47
N VAL A 371 -14.96 19.16 2.78
CA VAL A 371 -15.63 20.03 3.74
C VAL A 371 -15.93 19.20 4.99
N PRO A 372 -15.21 19.41 6.11
CA PRO A 372 -15.47 18.69 7.34
C PRO A 372 -16.90 18.89 7.84
N TYR A 373 -17.43 17.86 8.51
CA TYR A 373 -18.80 17.82 9.06
C TYR A 373 -19.89 17.89 7.98
N GLU A 374 -19.61 17.37 6.78
CA GLU A 374 -20.59 17.26 5.71
C GLU A 374 -21.78 16.40 6.15
N ARG A 375 -23.00 16.92 6.00
CA ARG A 375 -24.23 16.19 6.33
C ARG A 375 -24.53 15.15 5.27
N VAL A 376 -24.00 13.94 5.46
CA VAL A 376 -24.21 12.81 4.55
C VAL A 376 -25.48 12.02 4.84
N GLY A 377 -26.00 12.08 6.07
CA GLY A 377 -27.14 11.25 6.49
C GLY A 377 -26.82 9.75 6.46
N GLN A 378 -27.86 8.92 6.52
CA GLN A 378 -27.70 7.46 6.44
C GLN A 378 -27.62 7.00 4.98
N VAL A 379 -26.49 6.42 4.62
CA VAL A 379 -26.30 5.72 3.34
C VAL A 379 -26.65 4.24 3.54
N LYS A 380 -27.38 3.65 2.59
CA LYS A 380 -27.73 2.23 2.66
C LYS A 380 -26.45 1.39 2.52
N ARG A 381 -26.14 0.58 3.53
CA ARG A 381 -25.03 -0.38 3.50
C ARG A 381 -25.29 -1.52 2.50
N PRO A 382 -24.24 -2.10 1.90
CA PRO A 382 -24.37 -3.28 1.05
C PRO A 382 -24.71 -4.52 1.88
N ASP A 383 -25.18 -5.58 1.22
CA ASP A 383 -25.32 -6.89 1.85
C ASP A 383 -23.92 -7.49 2.04
N LEU A 384 -23.57 -7.85 3.27
CA LEU A 384 -22.22 -8.29 3.62
C LEU A 384 -22.10 -9.81 3.57
N ARG A 385 -21.26 -10.33 2.67
CA ARG A 385 -20.92 -11.75 2.62
C ARG A 385 -20.07 -12.12 3.83
N MET A 386 -20.68 -12.73 4.85
CA MET A 386 -19.98 -13.35 5.98
C MET A 386 -20.33 -14.84 6.04
N PRO A 387 -19.49 -15.73 5.45
CA PRO A 387 -19.78 -17.16 5.39
C PRO A 387 -19.48 -17.89 6.72
N PHE A 388 -18.83 -17.21 7.66
CA PHE A 388 -18.39 -17.78 8.93
C PHE A 388 -19.41 -17.51 10.04
N PRO A 389 -19.82 -18.53 10.81
CA PRO A 389 -20.72 -18.30 11.94
C PRO A 389 -20.00 -17.50 13.03
N VAL A 390 -20.72 -16.57 13.65
CA VAL A 390 -20.24 -15.91 14.86
C VAL A 390 -20.29 -16.87 16.05
N ARG A 391 -19.24 -16.84 16.86
CA ARG A 391 -19.16 -17.50 18.16
C ARG A 391 -19.03 -16.41 19.23
N SER A 392 -19.39 -16.73 20.46
CA SER A 392 -19.28 -15.80 21.59
C SER A 392 -18.67 -16.52 22.79
N ASN A 393 -17.73 -15.86 23.43
CA ASN A 393 -17.06 -16.31 24.63
C ASN A 393 -18.02 -16.30 25.84
N PRO A 394 -18.09 -17.38 26.65
CA PRO A 394 -18.97 -17.45 27.82
C PRO A 394 -18.63 -16.42 28.92
N HIS A 395 -17.46 -15.78 28.88
CA HIS A 395 -17.00 -14.80 29.86
C HIS A 395 -17.36 -13.34 29.51
N LEU A 396 -18.13 -13.09 28.44
CA LEU A 396 -18.45 -11.76 27.94
C LEU A 396 -19.00 -10.80 29.01
N GLU A 397 -19.99 -11.22 29.80
CA GLU A 397 -20.60 -10.33 30.79
C GLU A 397 -19.64 -9.93 31.92
N GLU A 398 -18.72 -10.83 32.28
CA GLU A 398 -17.67 -10.53 33.26
C GLU A 398 -16.64 -9.55 32.66
N ALA A 399 -16.22 -9.77 31.41
CA ALA A 399 -15.28 -8.89 30.73
C ALA A 399 -15.82 -7.46 30.53
N ARG A 400 -17.14 -7.28 30.36
CA ARG A 400 -17.79 -5.95 30.32
C ARG A 400 -17.56 -5.14 31.58
N GLU A 401 -17.77 -5.75 32.74
CA GLU A 401 -17.56 -5.05 34.01
C GLU A 401 -16.07 -4.87 34.30
N ASN A 402 -15.24 -5.88 34.01
CA ASN A 402 -13.80 -5.80 34.20
C ASN A 402 -13.15 -4.69 33.35
N LEU A 403 -13.63 -4.47 32.12
CA LEU A 403 -13.12 -3.40 31.27
C LEU A 403 -13.46 -2.01 31.82
N VAL A 404 -14.65 -1.83 32.38
CA VAL A 404 -15.04 -0.55 33.02
C VAL A 404 -14.17 -0.27 34.23
N ASP A 405 -13.98 -1.27 35.09
CA ASP A 405 -13.11 -1.14 36.25
C ASP A 405 -11.66 -0.87 35.85
N TRP A 406 -11.17 -1.52 34.79
CA TRP A 406 -9.85 -1.25 34.23
C TRP A 406 -9.74 0.17 33.67
N GLY A 407 -10.72 0.61 32.88
CA GLY A 407 -10.78 1.94 32.28
C GLY A 407 -10.72 3.06 33.32
N LYS A 408 -11.36 2.89 34.48
CA LYS A 408 -11.24 3.82 35.63
C LYS A 408 -9.85 3.80 36.24
N ARG A 409 -9.25 2.62 36.41
CA ARG A 409 -7.90 2.49 37.01
C ARG A 409 -6.82 3.16 36.16
N VAL A 410 -6.91 3.03 34.83
CA VAL A 410 -5.92 3.61 33.90
C VAL A 410 -6.31 5.02 33.43
N GLY A 411 -7.50 5.51 33.76
CA GLY A 411 -7.93 6.88 33.48
C GLY A 411 -8.61 7.11 32.12
N ILE A 412 -8.87 6.08 31.31
CA ILE A 412 -9.50 6.21 29.97
C ILE A 412 -10.86 6.90 30.02
N VAL A 413 -11.64 6.70 31.09
CA VAL A 413 -12.98 7.29 31.25
C VAL A 413 -13.03 8.56 32.11
N ASP A 414 -11.91 8.90 32.76
CA ASP A 414 -11.85 9.98 33.77
C ASP A 414 -10.92 11.14 33.36
N GLU A 415 -9.85 10.89 32.58
CA GLU A 415 -8.86 11.92 32.20
C GLU A 415 -9.45 12.96 31.24
N LEU A 416 -10.18 12.50 30.22
CA LEU A 416 -10.85 13.34 29.23
C LEU A 416 -12.31 12.87 29.05
N PRO A 417 -13.23 13.20 29.96
CA PRO A 417 -14.62 12.71 29.91
C PRO A 417 -15.40 13.14 28.65
N GLU A 418 -14.99 14.24 28.01
CA GLU A 418 -15.56 14.67 26.72
C GLU A 418 -15.22 13.68 25.59
N LEU A 419 -14.06 13.03 25.68
CA LEU A 419 -13.63 11.98 24.75
C LEU A 419 -14.40 10.70 25.06
N TRP A 420 -14.07 10.03 26.17
CA TRP A 420 -14.70 8.80 26.63
C TRP A 420 -15.14 8.94 28.09
N ASP A 421 -16.36 8.50 28.38
CA ASP A 421 -16.88 8.29 29.72
C ASP A 421 -17.33 6.83 29.90
N GLU A 422 -17.80 6.46 31.08
CA GLU A 422 -18.27 5.08 31.33
C GLU A 422 -19.43 4.70 30.40
N VAL A 423 -20.31 5.64 30.04
CA VAL A 423 -21.46 5.37 29.17
C VAL A 423 -20.99 5.02 27.76
N LYS A 424 -20.09 5.82 27.18
CA LYS A 424 -19.46 5.57 25.89
C LYS A 424 -18.68 4.26 25.90
N LEU A 425 -17.87 3.99 26.94
CA LEU A 425 -17.11 2.74 27.04
C LEU A 425 -18.04 1.51 27.01
N ARG A 426 -19.16 1.55 27.74
CA ARG A 426 -20.18 0.50 27.73
C ARG A 426 -20.93 0.40 26.42
N ASP A 427 -21.18 1.52 25.75
CA ASP A 427 -21.86 1.57 24.45
C ASP A 427 -21.00 1.07 23.31
N TYR A 428 -19.69 1.33 23.37
CA TYR A 428 -18.73 0.82 22.39
C TYR A 428 -18.55 -0.69 22.54
N ASP A 429 -18.71 -1.25 23.75
CA ASP A 429 -18.79 -2.70 24.01
C ASP A 429 -17.65 -3.50 23.35
N LEU A 430 -16.42 -3.05 23.52
CA LEU A 430 -15.23 -3.74 23.01
C LEU A 430 -15.04 -5.17 23.56
N PRO A 431 -15.58 -5.55 24.75
CA PRO A 431 -15.64 -6.94 25.17
C PRO A 431 -16.49 -7.83 24.25
N LEU A 432 -17.55 -7.30 23.63
CA LEU A 432 -18.30 -8.04 22.61
C LEU A 432 -17.44 -8.34 21.38
N CYS A 433 -16.61 -7.38 20.96
CA CYS A 433 -15.64 -7.58 19.88
C CYS A 433 -14.61 -8.67 20.26
N ALA A 434 -13.99 -8.54 21.44
CA ALA A 434 -13.04 -9.52 21.95
C ALA A 434 -13.65 -10.93 22.06
N SER A 435 -14.91 -11.02 22.48
CA SER A 435 -15.66 -12.27 22.64
C SER A 435 -15.88 -12.99 21.31
N GLY A 436 -16.13 -12.25 20.24
CA GLY A 436 -16.25 -12.80 18.89
C GLY A 436 -14.91 -13.18 18.27
N ILE A 437 -13.88 -12.35 18.50
CA ILE A 437 -12.52 -12.58 17.99
C ILE A 437 -11.87 -13.82 18.63
N HIS A 438 -12.00 -13.97 19.96
CA HIS A 438 -11.44 -15.10 20.71
C HIS A 438 -12.54 -15.84 21.50
N PRO A 439 -13.38 -16.62 20.81
CA PRO A 439 -14.51 -17.30 21.45
C PRO A 439 -14.07 -18.37 22.46
N ASP A 440 -12.84 -18.86 22.34
CA ASP A 440 -12.26 -19.91 23.19
C ASP A 440 -11.25 -19.37 24.23
N ALA A 441 -11.04 -18.05 24.31
CA ALA A 441 -10.15 -17.44 25.30
C ALA A 441 -10.63 -17.70 26.73
N SER A 442 -9.70 -17.87 27.65
CA SER A 442 -10.00 -17.80 29.09
C SER A 442 -10.50 -16.41 29.49
N ALA A 443 -11.15 -16.29 30.65
CA ALA A 443 -11.61 -15.00 31.18
C ALA A 443 -10.48 -13.95 31.22
N GLU A 444 -9.28 -14.33 31.69
CA GLU A 444 -8.13 -13.42 31.76
C GLU A 444 -7.64 -12.97 30.37
N GLN A 445 -7.60 -13.88 29.40
CA GLN A 445 -7.24 -13.55 28.02
C GLN A 445 -8.27 -12.64 27.38
N LEU A 446 -9.56 -12.87 27.63
CA LEU A 446 -10.64 -12.02 27.12
C LEU A 446 -10.56 -10.60 27.68
N ASP A 447 -10.24 -10.46 28.98
CA ASP A 447 -10.02 -9.15 29.62
C ASP A 447 -8.82 -8.42 29.00
N ILE A 448 -7.73 -9.14 28.71
CA ILE A 448 -6.53 -8.58 28.07
C ILE A 448 -6.87 -8.09 26.66
N THR A 449 -7.55 -8.90 25.84
CA THR A 449 -7.97 -8.50 24.48
C THR A 449 -8.92 -7.30 24.52
N SER A 450 -9.88 -7.31 25.45
CA SER A 450 -10.80 -6.18 25.64
C SER A 450 -10.06 -4.89 25.98
N GLY A 451 -9.02 -4.98 26.83
CA GLY A 451 -8.15 -3.85 27.18
C GLY A 451 -7.32 -3.35 26.00
N TRP A 452 -6.72 -4.23 25.19
CA TRP A 452 -5.99 -3.82 23.98
C TRP A 452 -6.88 -3.14 22.95
N LEU A 453 -8.08 -3.68 22.71
CA LEU A 453 -9.07 -3.05 21.83
C LEU A 453 -9.46 -1.67 22.35
N ALA A 454 -9.69 -1.53 23.66
CA ALA A 454 -10.02 -0.25 24.28
C ALA A 454 -8.88 0.76 24.19
N TRP A 455 -7.65 0.34 24.47
CA TRP A 455 -6.48 1.20 24.38
C TRP A 455 -6.23 1.71 22.95
N GLY A 456 -6.30 0.82 21.95
CA GLY A 456 -6.12 1.19 20.54
C GLY A 456 -7.22 2.15 20.05
N THR A 457 -8.49 1.84 20.31
CA THR A 457 -9.62 2.68 19.90
C THR A 457 -9.62 4.03 20.64
N TYR A 458 -9.21 4.05 21.91
CA TYR A 458 -9.06 5.31 22.65
C TYR A 458 -7.92 6.15 22.09
N GLY A 459 -6.80 5.56 21.68
CA GLY A 459 -5.69 6.26 21.03
C GLY A 459 -6.11 6.91 19.71
N ASP A 460 -6.83 6.16 18.88
CA ASP A 460 -7.44 6.64 17.63
C ASP A 460 -8.33 7.86 17.84
N ASP A 461 -9.21 7.84 18.85
CA ASP A 461 -10.07 8.98 19.18
C ASP A 461 -9.26 10.14 19.86
N TYR A 462 -8.20 9.83 20.61
CA TYR A 462 -7.40 10.80 21.40
C TYR A 462 -6.55 11.72 20.52
N TYR A 463 -5.84 11.17 19.53
CA TYR A 463 -4.87 11.92 18.72
C TYR A 463 -5.51 13.11 17.98
N PRO A 464 -6.63 12.95 17.25
CA PRO A 464 -7.30 14.06 16.58
C PRO A 464 -7.82 15.13 17.56
N VAL A 465 -8.34 14.72 18.72
CA VAL A 465 -8.90 15.64 19.72
C VAL A 465 -7.82 16.47 20.42
N VAL A 466 -6.71 15.85 20.79
CA VAL A 466 -5.65 16.50 21.58
C VAL A 466 -4.66 17.25 20.70
N PHE A 467 -4.24 16.65 19.58
CA PHE A 467 -3.22 17.23 18.70
C PHE A 467 -3.79 17.79 17.39
N GLY A 468 -4.84 17.16 16.83
CA GLY A 468 -5.44 17.58 15.56
C GLY A 468 -6.03 19.00 15.62
N ARG A 469 -6.77 19.34 16.68
CA ARG A 469 -7.39 20.68 16.86
C ARG A 469 -6.39 21.84 16.88
N THR A 470 -5.19 21.60 17.39
CA THR A 470 -4.12 22.61 17.54
C THR A 470 -3.07 22.53 16.43
N GLY A 471 -3.06 21.45 15.66
CA GLY A 471 -2.00 21.12 14.71
C GLY A 471 -0.66 20.80 15.36
N ASP A 472 -0.67 20.30 16.60
CA ASP A 472 0.54 19.99 17.37
C ASP A 472 1.14 18.62 16.98
N ILE A 473 1.66 18.52 15.76
CA ILE A 473 2.39 17.31 15.30
C ILE A 473 3.57 17.00 16.22
N THR A 474 4.24 18.03 16.75
CA THR A 474 5.44 17.81 17.59
C THR A 474 5.05 17.13 18.91
N GLY A 475 3.97 17.59 19.54
CA GLY A 475 3.40 16.93 20.73
C GLY A 475 2.98 15.49 20.45
N ALA A 476 2.32 15.25 19.30
CA ALA A 476 1.94 13.90 18.89
C ALA A 476 3.15 12.98 18.75
N LYS A 477 4.17 13.40 17.99
CA LYS A 477 5.43 12.64 17.82
C LYS A 477 6.10 12.31 19.15
N LEU A 478 6.22 13.29 20.04
CA LEU A 478 6.83 13.09 21.36
C LEU A 478 6.05 12.08 22.21
N LEU A 479 4.72 12.05 22.12
CA LEU A 479 3.92 11.03 22.80
C LEU A 479 4.12 9.65 22.16
N THR A 480 4.10 9.56 20.83
CA THR A 480 4.34 8.31 20.09
C THR A 480 5.70 7.71 20.44
N GLU A 481 6.78 8.49 20.41
CA GLU A 481 8.14 8.05 20.79
C GLU A 481 8.24 7.57 22.24
N ARG A 482 7.39 8.10 23.13
CA ARG A 482 7.38 7.69 24.54
C ARG A 482 6.78 6.31 24.74
N PHE A 483 5.89 5.82 23.86
CA PHE A 483 5.29 4.48 24.00
C PHE A 483 6.33 3.36 24.04
N SER A 484 7.39 3.46 23.25
CA SER A 484 8.53 2.54 23.26
C SER A 484 9.19 2.37 24.65
N GLN A 485 9.11 3.40 25.50
CA GLN A 485 9.66 3.38 26.86
C GLN A 485 8.78 2.57 27.84
N PHE A 486 7.50 2.38 27.51
CA PHE A 486 6.55 1.55 28.26
C PHE A 486 6.50 0.10 27.78
N MET A 487 7.26 -0.22 26.72
CA MET A 487 7.39 -1.56 26.15
C MET A 487 8.83 -2.11 26.28
N PRO A 488 9.36 -2.29 27.51
CA PRO A 488 10.71 -2.83 27.71
C PRO A 488 10.81 -4.25 27.16
N VAL A 489 11.87 -4.53 26.40
CA VAL A 489 12.15 -5.87 25.85
C VAL A 489 13.01 -6.68 26.81
N ASN A 490 14.00 -6.06 27.45
CA ASN A 490 14.97 -6.72 28.33
C ASN A 490 14.82 -6.30 29.81
N GLY A 491 13.66 -5.77 30.19
CA GLY A 491 13.39 -5.30 31.56
C GLY A 491 14.04 -3.95 31.86
N GLU A 492 14.19 -3.11 30.84
CA GLU A 492 14.62 -1.72 30.98
C GLU A 492 13.67 -0.96 31.92
N PRO A 493 14.17 0.03 32.70
CA PRO A 493 13.33 0.80 33.60
C PRO A 493 12.30 1.61 32.81
N THR A 494 11.03 1.44 33.16
CA THR A 494 9.92 2.21 32.58
C THR A 494 9.75 3.53 33.34
N PRO A 495 9.57 4.68 32.66
CA PRO A 495 9.27 5.95 33.32
C PRO A 495 7.89 5.93 34.01
N THR A 496 7.62 6.92 34.86
CA THR A 496 6.27 7.11 35.41
C THR A 496 5.31 7.52 34.28
N PRO A 497 4.20 6.79 34.05
CA PRO A 497 3.27 7.14 32.98
C PRO A 497 2.48 8.41 33.34
N ALA A 498 2.32 9.29 32.37
CA ALA A 498 1.84 10.67 32.54
C ALA A 498 0.39 10.91 32.12
N ASN A 499 -0.19 10.00 31.35
CA ASN A 499 -1.56 10.08 30.82
C ASN A 499 -2.17 8.67 30.68
N ALA A 500 -3.46 8.60 30.37
CA ALA A 500 -4.24 7.37 30.29
C ALA A 500 -3.72 6.39 29.23
N LEU A 501 -3.21 6.88 28.10
CA LEU A 501 -2.59 6.03 27.07
C LEU A 501 -1.32 5.36 27.60
N GLU A 502 -0.46 6.12 28.30
CA GLU A 502 0.75 5.57 28.91
C GLU A 502 0.44 4.62 30.08
N HIS A 503 -0.57 4.93 30.92
CA HIS A 503 -1.03 4.02 31.99
C HIS A 503 -1.58 2.71 31.43
N GLY A 504 -2.44 2.80 30.42
CA GLY A 504 -3.03 1.64 29.75
C GLY A 504 -1.98 0.76 29.08
N LEU A 505 -1.06 1.37 28.31
CA LEU A 505 0.02 0.63 27.65
C LEU A 505 0.94 -0.05 28.66
N HIS A 506 1.29 0.62 29.75
CA HIS A 506 2.12 0.04 30.81
C HIS A 506 1.48 -1.21 31.43
N ASP A 507 0.20 -1.15 31.81
CA ASP A 507 -0.52 -2.28 32.39
C ASP A 507 -0.66 -3.44 31.41
N LEU A 508 -1.12 -3.15 30.18
CA LEU A 508 -1.34 -4.17 29.15
C LEU A 508 -0.03 -4.84 28.74
N TRP A 509 1.05 -4.07 28.58
CA TRP A 509 2.37 -4.63 28.25
C TRP A 509 2.84 -5.63 29.31
N GLN A 510 2.68 -5.32 30.60
CA GLN A 510 3.08 -6.24 31.68
C GLN A 510 2.28 -7.55 31.66
N ARG A 511 0.97 -7.46 31.46
CA ARG A 511 0.05 -8.61 31.46
C ARG A 511 0.21 -9.48 30.21
N THR A 512 0.53 -8.87 29.07
CA THR A 512 0.62 -9.56 27.77
C THR A 512 2.04 -10.01 27.45
N ALA A 513 3.01 -9.10 27.50
CA ALA A 513 4.36 -9.33 27.00
C ALA A 513 5.34 -9.83 28.07
N GLY A 514 4.99 -9.70 29.37
CA GLY A 514 5.77 -10.23 30.49
C GLY A 514 6.10 -11.73 30.36
N PRO A 515 5.12 -12.60 30.02
CA PRO A 515 5.35 -14.03 29.79
C PRO A 515 6.06 -14.39 28.47
N MET A 516 6.14 -13.46 27.50
CA MET A 516 6.71 -13.74 26.17
C MET A 516 8.23 -13.90 26.20
N ALA A 517 8.75 -14.73 25.30
CA ALA A 517 10.18 -14.78 24.99
C ALA A 517 10.66 -13.44 24.40
N PRO A 518 11.95 -13.07 24.55
CA PRO A 518 12.45 -11.75 24.11
C PRO A 518 12.24 -11.44 22.62
N ASP A 519 12.32 -12.45 21.75
CA ASP A 519 12.05 -12.33 20.32
C ASP A 519 10.58 -12.03 20.02
N ALA A 520 9.66 -12.78 20.62
CA ALA A 520 8.22 -12.54 20.52
C ALA A 520 7.82 -11.19 21.10
N ARG A 521 8.42 -10.80 22.24
CA ARG A 521 8.23 -9.50 22.86
C ARG A 521 8.72 -8.37 21.95
N ALA A 522 9.89 -8.50 21.33
CA ALA A 522 10.38 -7.52 20.38
C ALA A 522 9.48 -7.41 19.13
N GLN A 523 8.91 -8.52 18.68
CA GLN A 523 7.94 -8.51 17.58
C GLN A 523 6.65 -7.79 17.96
N PHE A 524 6.09 -8.08 19.13
CA PHE A 524 4.86 -7.43 19.60
C PHE A 524 5.05 -5.92 19.80
N ARG A 525 6.21 -5.52 20.34
CA ARG A 525 6.59 -4.10 20.45
C ARG A 525 6.57 -3.40 19.09
N ARG A 526 7.21 -4.00 18.07
CA ARG A 526 7.25 -3.41 16.72
C ARG A 526 5.85 -3.21 16.16
N THR A 527 4.96 -4.18 16.33
CA THR A 527 3.56 -4.05 15.88
C THR A 527 2.84 -2.86 16.52
N ILE A 528 3.06 -2.61 17.81
CA ILE A 528 2.47 -1.45 18.50
C ILE A 528 3.12 -0.14 18.05
N GLU A 529 4.45 -0.11 17.87
CA GLU A 529 5.18 1.05 17.35
C GLU A 529 4.66 1.43 15.95
N GLU A 530 4.51 0.44 15.05
CA GLU A 530 3.99 0.67 13.70
C GLU A 530 2.54 1.19 13.68
N MET A 531 1.68 0.68 14.57
CA MET A 531 0.31 1.19 14.73
C MET A 531 0.33 2.63 15.24
N ALA A 532 1.14 2.94 16.27
CA ALA A 532 1.20 4.28 16.84
C ALA A 532 1.79 5.31 15.86
N ASP A 533 2.80 4.91 15.07
CA ASP A 533 3.36 5.74 13.99
C ASP A 533 2.31 6.03 12.89
N SER A 534 1.37 5.12 12.67
CA SER A 534 0.31 5.31 11.67
C SER A 534 -0.70 6.40 12.05
N TRP A 535 -0.90 6.69 13.34
CA TRP A 535 -1.73 7.84 13.77
C TRP A 535 -1.11 9.18 13.37
N LEU A 536 0.24 9.27 13.30
CA LEU A 536 0.93 10.46 12.81
C LEU A 536 0.70 10.67 11.30
N TRP A 537 0.48 9.59 10.55
CA TRP A 537 0.13 9.66 9.13
C TRP A 537 -1.27 10.27 8.96
N GLU A 538 -2.27 9.79 9.70
CA GLU A 538 -3.64 10.34 9.66
C GLU A 538 -3.65 11.83 10.03
N MET A 539 -2.89 12.21 11.07
CA MET A 539 -2.72 13.62 11.42
C MET A 539 -2.12 14.46 10.29
N GLY A 540 -1.15 13.91 9.55
CA GLY A 540 -0.55 14.58 8.39
C GLY A 540 -1.59 14.90 7.31
N ASN A 541 -2.47 13.95 7.01
CA ASN A 541 -3.58 14.13 6.07
C ASN A 541 -4.58 15.17 6.57
N GLN A 542 -4.99 15.10 7.85
CA GLN A 542 -5.91 16.06 8.46
C GLN A 542 -5.38 17.49 8.37
N LEU A 543 -4.09 17.71 8.68
CA LEU A 543 -3.49 19.04 8.67
C LEU A 543 -3.39 19.64 7.27
N GLN A 544 -3.33 18.79 6.25
CA GLN A 544 -3.31 19.21 4.86
C GLN A 544 -4.71 19.25 4.24
N ASN A 545 -5.76 18.86 4.98
CA ASN A 545 -7.10 18.60 4.46
C ASN A 545 -7.09 17.64 3.26
N ARG A 546 -6.24 16.62 3.31
CA ARG A 546 -5.94 15.72 2.20
C ARG A 546 -6.70 14.40 2.36
N ILE A 547 -7.60 14.11 1.42
CA ILE A 547 -8.12 12.77 1.23
C ILE A 547 -7.02 11.93 0.54
N PRO A 548 -6.52 10.85 1.15
CA PRO A 548 -5.56 9.95 0.50
C PRO A 548 -6.18 9.29 -0.73
N ASP A 549 -5.35 8.90 -1.70
CA ASP A 549 -5.87 8.12 -2.83
C ASP A 549 -6.20 6.68 -2.41
N PRO A 550 -6.99 5.93 -3.21
CA PRO A 550 -7.46 4.61 -2.81
C PRO A 550 -6.38 3.64 -2.37
N VAL A 551 -5.18 3.68 -2.97
CA VAL A 551 -4.12 2.73 -2.61
C VAL A 551 -3.36 3.18 -1.37
N ASP A 552 -3.02 4.47 -1.30
CA ASP A 552 -2.41 5.06 -0.09
C ASP A 552 -3.33 4.86 1.14
N TYR A 553 -4.64 4.99 0.95
CA TYR A 553 -5.64 4.75 1.99
C TYR A 553 -5.64 3.31 2.49
N ILE A 554 -5.70 2.31 1.61
CA ILE A 554 -5.77 0.90 2.05
C ILE A 554 -4.48 0.50 2.78
N GLU A 555 -3.32 0.95 2.31
CA GLU A 555 -2.04 0.68 2.98
C GLU A 555 -1.94 1.34 4.34
N MET A 556 -2.42 2.58 4.45
CA MET A 556 -2.56 3.26 5.73
C MET A 556 -3.50 2.49 6.65
N ARG A 557 -4.67 2.11 6.15
CA ARG A 557 -5.76 1.55 6.94
C ARG A 557 -5.42 0.18 7.54
N ARG A 558 -4.65 -0.66 6.82
CA ARG A 558 -4.09 -1.91 7.36
C ARG A 558 -3.25 -1.69 8.63
N LYS A 559 -2.62 -0.51 8.75
CA LYS A 559 -1.83 -0.12 9.94
C LYS A 559 -2.68 0.60 10.99
N THR A 560 -3.54 1.55 10.59
CA THR A 560 -4.29 2.40 11.55
C THR A 560 -5.44 1.68 12.24
N PHE A 561 -6.03 0.66 11.61
CA PHE A 561 -7.12 -0.11 12.20
C PHE A 561 -6.70 -0.99 13.41
N GLY A 562 -5.39 -1.19 13.61
CA GLY A 562 -4.89 -2.11 14.65
C GLY A 562 -5.10 -3.59 14.32
N SER A 563 -5.32 -3.94 13.04
CA SER A 563 -5.42 -5.35 12.62
C SER A 563 -4.17 -6.14 12.99
N GLU A 564 -2.99 -5.60 12.71
CA GLU A 564 -1.74 -6.28 13.07
C GLU A 564 -1.61 -6.50 14.58
N LEU A 565 -2.02 -5.52 15.41
CA LEU A 565 -2.02 -5.68 16.87
C LEU A 565 -2.85 -6.89 17.28
N THR A 566 -4.10 -6.96 16.81
CA THR A 566 -5.02 -8.05 17.17
C THR A 566 -4.62 -9.40 16.58
N MET A 567 -4.08 -9.44 15.36
CA MET A 567 -3.61 -10.67 14.70
C MET A 567 -2.24 -11.15 15.21
N SER A 568 -1.37 -10.24 15.64
CA SER A 568 -0.03 -10.59 16.13
C SER A 568 -0.08 -11.45 17.39
N LEU A 569 -1.09 -11.25 18.25
CA LEU A 569 -1.29 -12.06 19.46
C LEU A 569 -1.59 -13.53 19.14
N SER A 570 -2.42 -13.77 18.12
CA SER A 570 -2.62 -15.10 17.54
C SER A 570 -1.30 -15.72 17.08
N ARG A 571 -0.53 -14.99 16.26
CA ARG A 571 0.76 -15.48 15.73
C ARG A 571 1.77 -15.81 16.82
N ILE A 572 1.87 -14.98 17.85
CA ILE A 572 2.78 -15.22 18.97
C ILE A 572 2.38 -16.49 19.74
N GLY A 573 1.07 -16.77 19.85
CA GLY A 573 0.54 -17.99 20.45
C GLY A 573 0.99 -19.28 19.75
N HIS A 574 1.35 -19.22 18.46
CA HIS A 574 1.84 -20.38 17.70
C HIS A 574 3.25 -20.84 18.10
N GLY A 575 4.01 -20.02 18.84
CA GLY A 575 5.38 -20.35 19.24
C GLY A 575 6.34 -20.45 18.05
N ARG A 576 7.15 -21.52 18.01
CA ARG A 576 8.17 -21.76 16.96
C ARG A 576 7.77 -22.85 15.96
N THR A 577 6.48 -23.19 15.90
CA THR A 577 5.99 -24.29 15.08
C THR A 577 6.05 -23.96 13.57
N VAL A 578 5.90 -22.69 13.20
CA VAL A 578 5.96 -22.25 11.81
C VAL A 578 7.24 -21.42 11.59
N PRO A 579 8.08 -21.76 10.59
CA PRO A 579 9.28 -20.99 10.28
C PRO A 579 8.95 -19.53 9.90
N PRO A 580 9.75 -18.54 10.34
CA PRO A 580 9.48 -17.11 10.07
C PRO A 580 9.35 -16.75 8.58
N GLU A 581 10.06 -17.45 7.70
CA GLU A 581 9.97 -17.28 6.24
C GLU A 581 8.62 -17.69 5.67
N VAL A 582 7.91 -18.63 6.31
CA VAL A 582 6.57 -19.07 5.88
C VAL A 582 5.54 -17.98 6.13
N TYR A 583 5.65 -17.23 7.24
CA TYR A 583 4.79 -16.06 7.47
C TYR A 583 4.99 -14.94 6.46
N ARG A 584 6.17 -14.87 5.84
CA ARG A 584 6.47 -13.91 4.77
C ARG A 584 6.08 -14.45 3.39
N SER A 585 5.60 -15.69 3.31
CA SER A 585 5.14 -16.26 2.06
C SER A 585 3.86 -15.57 1.59
N ARG A 586 3.73 -15.51 0.27
CA ARG A 586 2.65 -14.80 -0.39
C ARG A 586 1.25 -15.33 -0.04
N PRO A 587 0.99 -16.65 0.09
CA PRO A 587 -0.32 -17.13 0.55
C PRO A 587 -0.68 -16.66 1.96
N VAL A 588 0.27 -16.66 2.91
CA VAL A 588 -0.03 -16.18 4.27
C VAL A 588 -0.32 -14.67 4.26
N LEU A 589 0.51 -13.88 3.58
CA LEU A 589 0.31 -12.43 3.48
C LEU A 589 -1.00 -12.07 2.75
N ALA A 590 -1.37 -12.80 1.69
CA ALA A 590 -2.63 -12.57 0.97
C ALA A 590 -3.85 -12.90 1.85
N MET A 591 -3.81 -14.00 2.61
CA MET A 591 -4.84 -14.33 3.58
C MET A 591 -5.00 -13.25 4.64
N GLU A 592 -3.87 -12.80 5.22
CA GLU A 592 -3.86 -11.74 6.23
C GLU A 592 -4.42 -10.44 5.66
N ASN A 593 -3.88 -9.96 4.53
CA ASN A 593 -4.31 -8.71 3.90
C ASN A 593 -5.78 -8.74 3.47
N ALA A 594 -6.27 -9.85 2.92
CA ALA A 594 -7.70 -10.00 2.58
C ALA A 594 -8.61 -9.91 3.82
N ALA A 595 -8.21 -10.53 4.94
CA ALA A 595 -8.94 -10.41 6.19
C ALA A 595 -8.90 -8.98 6.74
N MET A 596 -7.71 -8.36 6.80
CA MET A 596 -7.52 -6.99 7.27
C MET A 596 -8.37 -6.00 6.46
N ASP A 597 -8.28 -6.05 5.13
CA ASP A 597 -9.04 -5.17 4.23
C ASP A 597 -10.55 -5.30 4.47
N TYR A 598 -11.05 -6.53 4.57
CA TYR A 598 -12.47 -6.76 4.82
C TYR A 598 -12.91 -6.15 6.16
N ALA A 599 -12.17 -6.41 7.24
CA ALA A 599 -12.51 -5.90 8.57
C ALA A 599 -12.42 -4.37 8.68
N CYS A 600 -11.40 -3.77 8.07
CA CYS A 600 -11.29 -2.31 7.98
C CYS A 600 -12.51 -1.72 7.26
N MET A 601 -12.91 -2.33 6.14
CA MET A 601 -14.09 -1.88 5.40
C MET A 601 -15.41 -2.11 6.15
N ILE A 602 -15.53 -3.14 7.00
CA ILE A 602 -16.68 -3.26 7.92
C ILE A 602 -16.77 -1.99 8.78
N ASN A 603 -15.66 -1.53 9.34
CA ASN A 603 -15.68 -0.31 10.13
C ASN A 603 -16.13 0.87 9.30
N ASP A 604 -15.44 1.13 8.19
CA ASP A 604 -15.70 2.31 7.36
C ASP A 604 -17.15 2.41 6.88
N ILE A 605 -17.82 1.30 6.52
CA ILE A 605 -19.23 1.36 6.09
C ILE A 605 -20.21 1.58 7.25
N PHE A 606 -19.88 1.13 8.47
CA PHE A 606 -20.69 1.36 9.67
C PHE A 606 -20.44 2.76 10.23
N SER A 607 -19.19 3.23 10.18
CA SER A 607 -18.74 4.49 10.74
C SER A 607 -18.88 5.67 9.77
N TYR A 608 -19.16 5.46 8.48
CA TYR A 608 -19.23 6.53 7.46
C TYR A 608 -19.99 7.77 7.92
N GLN A 609 -21.18 7.60 8.51
CA GLN A 609 -21.94 8.74 9.00
C GLN A 609 -21.27 9.40 10.22
N LYS A 610 -20.80 8.60 11.18
CA LYS A 610 -20.08 9.07 12.37
C LYS A 610 -18.89 9.94 11.96
N GLU A 611 -18.04 9.37 11.11
CA GLU A 611 -16.77 9.95 10.69
C GLU A 611 -16.98 11.21 9.85
N ILE A 612 -17.76 11.14 8.78
CA ILE A 612 -17.88 12.28 7.86
C ILE A 612 -18.74 13.40 8.45
N GLN A 613 -19.86 13.05 9.08
CA GLN A 613 -20.81 14.04 9.57
C GLN A 613 -20.44 14.56 10.96
N PHE A 614 -20.17 13.67 11.93
CA PHE A 614 -20.05 14.07 13.33
C PHE A 614 -18.62 14.37 13.76
N GLU A 615 -17.62 13.71 13.18
CA GLU A 615 -16.20 13.89 13.54
C GLU A 615 -15.47 14.81 12.55
N GLY A 616 -15.91 14.86 11.30
CA GLY A 616 -15.27 15.63 10.23
C GLY A 616 -14.01 14.94 9.70
N GLU A 617 -13.99 13.61 9.78
CA GLU A 617 -12.85 12.75 9.47
C GLU A 617 -12.65 12.59 7.95
N LEU A 618 -11.40 12.35 7.54
CA LEU A 618 -11.00 12.18 6.13
C LEU A 618 -10.74 10.71 5.76
N HIS A 619 -10.47 9.88 6.77
CA HIS A 619 -10.03 8.49 6.59
C HIS A 619 -11.20 7.53 6.59
N ASN A 620 -11.90 7.45 5.46
CA ASN A 620 -12.96 6.46 5.23
C ASN A 620 -12.99 6.01 3.76
N ILE A 621 -12.97 4.71 3.48
CA ILE A 621 -12.89 4.20 2.11
C ILE A 621 -14.06 4.69 1.24
N VAL A 622 -15.26 4.87 1.80
CA VAL A 622 -16.43 5.35 1.05
C VAL A 622 -16.21 6.80 0.62
N LEU A 623 -15.62 7.64 1.48
CA LEU A 623 -15.23 9.00 1.10
C LEU A 623 -14.13 8.99 0.03
N VAL A 624 -13.13 8.12 0.17
CA VAL A 624 -12.01 7.99 -0.77
C VAL A 624 -12.50 7.57 -2.15
N VAL A 625 -13.34 6.53 -2.24
CA VAL A 625 -13.96 6.05 -3.50
C VAL A 625 -14.86 7.12 -4.10
N ARG A 626 -15.68 7.80 -3.28
CA ARG A 626 -16.53 8.93 -3.70
C ARG A 626 -15.70 10.04 -4.36
N ASN A 627 -14.59 10.42 -3.72
CA ASN A 627 -13.68 11.45 -4.20
C ASN A 627 -12.92 11.05 -5.47
N PHE A 628 -12.43 9.81 -5.51
CA PHE A 628 -11.65 9.27 -6.62
C PHE A 628 -12.49 9.19 -7.90
N PHE A 629 -13.64 8.52 -7.85
CA PHE A 629 -14.54 8.34 -9.00
C PHE A 629 -15.47 9.53 -9.29
N ASP A 630 -15.40 10.62 -8.50
CA ASP A 630 -16.31 11.78 -8.60
C ASP A 630 -17.80 11.38 -8.60
N THR A 631 -18.16 10.49 -7.68
CA THR A 631 -19.49 9.87 -7.63
C THR A 631 -20.23 10.24 -6.34
N ASP A 632 -21.47 9.76 -6.18
CA ASP A 632 -22.23 9.93 -4.94
C ASP A 632 -21.92 8.84 -3.90
N SER A 633 -22.28 9.08 -2.65
CA SER A 633 -22.00 8.17 -1.54
C SER A 633 -22.68 6.80 -1.68
N ALA A 634 -23.82 6.70 -2.38
CA ALA A 634 -24.50 5.42 -2.57
C ALA A 634 -23.78 4.55 -3.60
N THR A 635 -23.31 5.14 -4.71
CA THR A 635 -22.46 4.43 -5.66
C THR A 635 -21.11 4.05 -5.05
N ALA A 636 -20.48 4.96 -4.30
CA ALA A 636 -19.23 4.65 -3.60
C ALA A 636 -19.40 3.49 -2.61
N MET A 637 -20.49 3.49 -1.83
CA MET A 637 -20.83 2.42 -0.91
C MET A 637 -21.05 1.07 -1.61
N ALA A 638 -21.64 1.08 -2.82
CA ALA A 638 -21.81 -0.13 -3.63
C ALA A 638 -20.46 -0.70 -4.12
N ILE A 639 -19.58 0.15 -4.65
CA ILE A 639 -18.23 -0.24 -5.09
C ILE A 639 -17.43 -0.83 -3.92
N VAL A 640 -17.52 -0.22 -2.73
CA VAL A 640 -16.88 -0.74 -1.51
C VAL A 640 -17.48 -2.10 -1.14
N GLY A 641 -18.80 -2.29 -1.25
CA GLY A 641 -19.45 -3.58 -1.04
C GLY A 641 -18.94 -4.68 -1.98
N ASP A 642 -18.80 -4.38 -3.27
CA ASP A 642 -18.26 -5.31 -4.27
C ASP A 642 -16.79 -5.64 -3.97
N LEU A 643 -16.02 -4.64 -3.49
CA LEU A 643 -14.63 -4.84 -3.06
C LEU A 643 -14.56 -5.77 -1.86
N MET A 644 -15.42 -5.58 -0.85
CA MET A 644 -15.53 -6.46 0.31
C MET A 644 -15.87 -7.90 -0.10
N ASP A 645 -16.86 -8.11 -0.97
CA ASP A 645 -17.18 -9.46 -1.50
C ASP A 645 -15.96 -10.10 -2.16
N SER A 646 -15.22 -9.33 -2.95
CA SER A 646 -14.02 -9.81 -3.62
C SER A 646 -12.88 -10.16 -2.67
N ARG A 647 -12.60 -9.33 -1.63
CA ARG A 647 -11.61 -9.65 -0.60
C ARG A 647 -11.98 -10.92 0.17
N MET A 648 -13.27 -11.11 0.48
CA MET A 648 -13.74 -12.34 1.14
C MET A 648 -13.53 -13.59 0.27
N ARG A 649 -13.81 -13.50 -1.04
CA ARG A 649 -13.56 -14.61 -1.96
C ARG A 649 -12.07 -14.94 -2.10
N GLU A 650 -11.21 -13.92 -2.10
CA GLU A 650 -9.76 -14.12 -2.06
C GLU A 650 -9.33 -14.84 -0.79
N PHE A 651 -9.82 -14.40 0.38
CA PHE A 651 -9.55 -15.09 1.64
C PHE A 651 -9.97 -16.57 1.57
N GLU A 652 -11.21 -16.86 1.14
CA GLU A 652 -11.71 -18.23 0.98
C GLU A 652 -10.85 -19.05 0.01
N HIS A 653 -10.44 -18.45 -1.12
CA HIS A 653 -9.59 -19.09 -2.12
C HIS A 653 -8.20 -19.40 -1.56
N VAL A 654 -7.51 -18.41 -1.00
CA VAL A 654 -6.16 -18.57 -0.45
C VAL A 654 -6.12 -19.63 0.65
N VAL A 655 -7.15 -19.71 1.50
CA VAL A 655 -7.25 -20.76 2.51
C VAL A 655 -7.49 -22.13 1.89
N ALA A 656 -8.31 -22.22 0.83
CA ALA A 656 -8.68 -23.48 0.19
C ALA A 656 -7.60 -24.04 -0.76
N THR A 657 -6.82 -23.18 -1.42
CA THR A 657 -5.88 -23.55 -2.49
C THR A 657 -4.45 -23.10 -2.18
N GLY A 658 -4.28 -21.84 -1.75
CA GLY A 658 -2.98 -21.22 -1.51
C GLY A 658 -2.21 -21.84 -0.33
N LEU A 659 -2.88 -22.08 0.81
CA LEU A 659 -2.24 -22.72 1.96
C LEU A 659 -1.85 -24.19 1.68
N PRO A 660 -2.70 -25.05 1.09
CA PRO A 660 -2.28 -26.39 0.70
C PRO A 660 -1.06 -26.40 -0.25
N ALA A 661 -1.02 -25.51 -1.24
CA ALA A 661 0.14 -25.40 -2.13
C ALA A 661 1.41 -24.97 -1.38
N LEU A 662 1.28 -23.99 -0.46
CA LEU A 662 2.38 -23.55 0.40
C LEU A 662 2.96 -24.70 1.25
N PHE A 663 2.10 -25.57 1.76
CA PHE A 663 2.53 -26.69 2.61
C PHE A 663 3.43 -27.67 1.87
N GLU A 664 3.14 -27.91 0.59
CA GLU A 664 3.96 -28.76 -0.27
C GLU A 664 5.24 -28.02 -0.72
N ASP A 665 5.14 -26.72 -1.03
CA ASP A 665 6.28 -25.90 -1.45
C ASP A 665 7.39 -25.79 -0.39
N PHE A 666 7.01 -25.75 0.89
CA PHE A 666 7.95 -25.66 2.02
C PHE A 666 8.21 -26.99 2.73
N ASP A 667 7.63 -28.10 2.23
CA ASP A 667 7.67 -29.42 2.89
C ASP A 667 7.33 -29.35 4.39
N LEU A 668 6.24 -28.64 4.72
CA LEU A 668 5.85 -28.40 6.11
C LEU A 668 5.38 -29.69 6.79
N ASP A 669 5.75 -29.87 8.05
CA ASP A 669 5.28 -30.98 8.87
C ASP A 669 3.82 -30.80 9.35
N GLU A 670 3.25 -31.85 9.96
CA GLU A 670 1.85 -31.87 10.40
C GLU A 670 1.54 -30.79 11.45
N ASP A 671 2.51 -30.46 12.31
CA ASP A 671 2.34 -29.46 13.37
C ASP A 671 2.28 -28.04 12.76
N ALA A 672 3.16 -27.72 11.80
CA ALA A 672 3.15 -26.45 11.06
C ALA A 672 1.87 -26.30 10.22
N ARG A 673 1.44 -27.37 9.53
CA ARG A 673 0.18 -27.39 8.76
C ARG A 673 -1.03 -27.14 9.66
N THR A 674 -1.09 -27.82 10.81
CA THR A 674 -2.16 -27.66 11.80
C THR A 674 -2.19 -26.23 12.34
N THR A 675 -1.02 -25.66 12.64
CA THR A 675 -0.88 -24.29 13.13
C THR A 675 -1.39 -23.26 12.12
N LEU A 676 -1.02 -23.36 10.85
CA LEU A 676 -1.48 -22.43 9.81
C LEU A 676 -2.98 -22.59 9.49
N THR A 677 -3.50 -23.81 9.55
CA THR A 677 -4.94 -24.06 9.39
C THR A 677 -5.74 -23.51 10.58
N GLY A 678 -5.21 -23.67 11.80
CA GLY A 678 -5.76 -23.08 13.02
C GLY A 678 -5.77 -21.55 12.94
N TYR A 679 -4.69 -20.95 12.45
CA TYR A 679 -4.62 -19.50 12.25
C TYR A 679 -5.69 -18.99 11.25
N ALA A 680 -5.92 -19.71 10.15
CA ALA A 680 -6.99 -19.38 9.23
C ALA A 680 -8.38 -19.42 9.92
N GLU A 681 -8.60 -20.36 10.83
CA GLU A 681 -9.83 -20.43 11.64
C GLU A 681 -9.94 -19.28 12.65
N GLU A 682 -8.83 -18.87 13.27
CA GLU A 682 -8.78 -17.68 14.12
C GLU A 682 -9.16 -16.42 13.33
N LEU A 683 -8.68 -16.25 12.10
CA LEU A 683 -9.07 -15.14 11.24
C LEU A 683 -10.54 -15.18 10.83
N ARG A 684 -11.14 -16.37 10.68
CA ARG A 684 -12.60 -16.51 10.44
C ARG A 684 -13.42 -16.04 11.63
N ASN A 685 -13.01 -16.41 12.85
CA ASN A 685 -13.64 -15.93 14.09
C ASN A 685 -13.44 -14.42 14.24
N TRP A 686 -12.25 -13.91 13.92
CA TRP A 686 -11.94 -12.49 13.94
C TRP A 686 -12.86 -11.69 13.00
N LEU A 687 -13.02 -12.13 11.74
CA LEU A 687 -13.91 -11.50 10.77
C LEU A 687 -15.39 -11.50 11.20
N SER A 688 -15.91 -12.66 11.64
CA SER A 688 -17.32 -12.77 12.05
C SER A 688 -17.59 -12.03 13.37
N GLY A 689 -16.63 -12.05 14.29
CA GLY A 689 -16.68 -11.33 15.56
C GLY A 689 -16.71 -9.81 15.38
N ILE A 690 -15.86 -9.27 14.49
CA ILE A 690 -15.86 -7.84 14.17
C ILE A 690 -17.19 -7.41 13.56
N LEU A 691 -17.75 -8.18 12.63
CA LEU A 691 -19.07 -7.87 12.07
C LEU A 691 -20.16 -7.86 13.17
N ALA A 692 -20.21 -8.91 13.98
CA ALA A 692 -21.19 -9.03 15.05
C ALA A 692 -21.07 -7.90 16.09
N TRP A 693 -19.86 -7.43 16.37
CA TRP A 693 -19.63 -6.26 17.21
C TRP A 693 -20.19 -4.98 16.58
N HIS A 694 -19.89 -4.71 15.30
CA HIS A 694 -20.42 -3.53 14.61
C HIS A 694 -21.96 -3.53 14.55
N GLU A 695 -22.58 -4.70 14.44
CA GLU A 695 -24.03 -4.85 14.49
C GLU A 695 -24.61 -4.73 15.91
N GLY A 696 -23.87 -5.15 16.93
CA GLY A 696 -24.34 -5.27 18.31
C GLY A 696 -24.04 -4.07 19.22
N CYS A 697 -23.02 -3.27 18.92
CA CYS A 697 -22.64 -2.11 19.73
C CYS A 697 -23.55 -0.89 19.48
N ARG A 698 -23.49 0.08 20.39
CA ARG A 698 -24.24 1.34 20.32
C ARG A 698 -23.33 2.50 19.92
N ARG A 699 -22.61 2.37 18.80
CA ARG A 699 -21.63 3.37 18.32
C ARG A 699 -22.03 4.08 17.02
N TYR A 700 -22.89 3.47 16.19
CA TYR A 700 -23.05 3.88 14.78
C TYR A 700 -24.46 4.30 14.40
N THR A 701 -25.48 4.03 15.23
CA THR A 701 -26.86 4.39 14.87
C THR A 701 -27.09 5.89 15.02
N GLN A 702 -28.04 6.44 14.24
CA GLN A 702 -28.39 7.87 14.34
C GLN A 702 -28.69 8.31 15.78
N ALA A 703 -29.39 7.48 16.55
CA ALA A 703 -29.75 7.79 17.94
C ALA A 703 -28.52 7.82 18.86
N ASP A 704 -27.58 6.91 18.64
CA ASP A 704 -26.32 6.88 19.39
C ASP A 704 -25.44 8.08 19.03
N LEU A 705 -25.32 8.43 17.74
CA LEU A 705 -24.53 9.57 17.28
C LEU A 705 -25.04 10.90 17.85
N LEU A 706 -26.36 11.12 17.87
CA LEU A 706 -26.95 12.31 18.49
C LEU A 706 -26.67 12.39 19.99
N ARG A 707 -26.63 11.24 20.67
CA ARG A 707 -26.37 11.13 22.11
C ARG A 707 -24.88 11.31 22.45
N HIS A 708 -23.98 10.77 21.63
CA HIS A 708 -22.54 10.77 21.86
C HIS A 708 -21.85 12.05 21.39
N TYR A 709 -22.42 12.73 20.39
CA TYR A 709 -21.86 13.95 19.79
C TYR A 709 -22.87 15.12 19.81
N PRO A 710 -23.44 15.48 20.99
CA PRO A 710 -24.48 16.48 21.07
C PRO A 710 -24.02 17.87 20.60
N GLU A 711 -22.73 18.18 20.77
CA GLU A 711 -22.14 19.48 20.42
C GLU A 711 -21.46 19.50 19.03
N SER A 712 -21.48 18.38 18.30
CA SER A 712 -20.83 18.32 16.99
C SER A 712 -21.48 19.29 15.99
N PRO A 713 -20.70 19.99 15.14
CA PRO A 713 -21.23 20.77 14.02
C PRO A 713 -22.10 19.94 13.05
N GLY A 714 -21.85 18.63 12.99
CA GLY A 714 -22.63 17.66 12.23
C GLY A 714 -24.01 17.37 12.79
N ASN A 715 -24.26 17.68 14.07
CA ASN A 715 -25.54 17.45 14.69
C ASN A 715 -26.60 18.37 14.06
N PRO A 716 -27.68 17.83 13.46
CA PRO A 716 -28.73 18.63 12.84
C PRO A 716 -29.45 19.57 13.83
N GLU A 717 -29.43 19.25 15.13
CA GLU A 717 -30.05 20.04 16.20
C GLU A 717 -29.20 21.24 16.64
N VAL A 718 -27.90 21.23 16.34
CA VAL A 718 -27.01 22.37 16.60
C VAL A 718 -27.25 23.43 15.53
N GLY A 719 -27.83 24.57 15.92
CA GLY A 719 -28.10 25.67 15.02
C GLY A 719 -26.81 26.27 14.45
N LEU A 720 -26.75 26.49 13.12
CA LEU A 720 -25.66 27.14 12.37
C LEU A 720 -25.19 28.52 12.90
N ARG A 721 -25.82 29.06 13.96
CA ARG A 721 -25.56 30.38 14.54
C ARG A 721 -24.47 30.40 15.63
N GLU A 722 -24.11 29.28 16.24
CA GLU A 722 -23.13 29.29 17.34
C GLU A 722 -21.65 29.21 16.89
N LEU A 723 -21.38 28.82 15.64
CA LEU A 723 -20.03 28.56 15.11
C LEU A 723 -19.32 29.77 14.46
N ARG A 724 -19.73 31.01 14.75
CA ARG A 724 -19.10 32.24 14.19
C ARG A 724 -18.52 33.19 15.24
N GLY A 725 -18.11 32.70 16.39
CA GLY A 725 -17.31 33.46 17.36
C GLY A 725 -15.85 33.04 17.29
N PRO A 726 -14.86 33.96 17.19
CA PRO A 726 -13.47 33.58 17.41
C PRO A 726 -13.29 33.09 18.85
N HIS A 727 -12.68 31.92 19.01
CA HIS A 727 -12.28 31.37 20.31
C HIS A 727 -10.75 31.35 20.37
N GLY A 728 -10.18 32.31 21.09
CA GLY A 728 -8.73 32.46 21.29
C GLY A 728 -8.45 33.48 22.38
N LEU A 729 -7.26 33.39 23.01
CA LEU A 729 -6.80 34.36 24.02
C LEU A 729 -6.66 35.75 23.38
N GLY A 730 -7.74 36.53 23.48
CA GLY A 730 -7.88 37.85 22.83
C GLY A 730 -9.32 38.31 22.63
N THR A 731 -10.33 37.44 22.78
CA THR A 731 -11.73 37.77 22.42
C THR A 731 -12.58 38.36 23.54
N ALA A 732 -11.97 38.73 24.68
CA ALA A 732 -12.65 39.45 25.76
C ALA A 732 -13.22 40.83 25.32
N ALA A 733 -12.71 41.41 24.24
CA ALA A 733 -13.20 42.69 23.71
C ALA A 733 -14.51 42.58 22.91
N ALA A 734 -14.93 41.39 22.46
CA ALA A 734 -16.14 41.20 21.66
C ALA A 734 -17.43 41.00 22.49
N ARG A 735 -17.32 40.90 23.82
CA ARG A 735 -18.48 40.73 24.73
C ARG A 735 -18.92 42.06 25.37
N ILE A 736 -19.08 43.11 24.58
CA ILE A 736 -19.78 44.32 25.05
C ILE A 736 -21.28 44.06 24.89
N THR A 737 -21.93 43.65 25.97
CA THR A 737 -23.38 43.57 26.08
C THR A 737 -23.99 44.98 25.90
N PRO A 738 -25.04 45.19 25.08
CA PRO A 738 -25.73 46.47 25.06
C PRO A 738 -26.43 46.66 26.40
N ARG A 739 -26.04 47.71 27.12
CA ARG A 739 -26.65 48.15 28.37
C ARG A 739 -28.15 48.40 28.12
N LYS A 740 -29.03 47.67 28.81
CA LYS A 740 -30.47 47.98 28.85
C LYS A 740 -30.66 49.43 29.27
N VAL A 741 -31.23 50.25 28.40
CA VAL A 741 -31.76 51.56 28.75
C VAL A 741 -33.00 51.33 29.60
N VAL A 742 -32.90 51.68 30.88
CA VAL A 742 -34.06 51.79 31.78
C VAL A 742 -34.72 53.13 31.46
N ALA A 743 -35.95 53.10 30.93
CA ALA A 743 -36.78 54.28 30.83
C ALA A 743 -37.38 54.58 32.22
N VAL A 744 -37.06 55.75 32.76
CA VAL A 744 -37.79 56.39 33.86
C VAL A 744 -38.27 57.74 33.33
N GLY A 745 -39.57 57.98 33.39
CA GLY A 745 -40.21 59.27 33.06
C GLY A 745 -41.23 59.16 31.94
#